data_AF-A0A8J7CPJ8-F1
#
_entry.id   AF-A0A8J7CPJ8-F1
#
_cell.length_a   1.000
_cell.length_b   1.000
_cell.length_c   1.000
_cell.angle_alpha   90.00
_cell.angle_beta   90.00
_cell.angle_gamma   90.00
#
_symmetry.space_group_name_H-M   'P 1'
#
loop_
_entity.id
_entity.type
_entity.pdbx_description
1 polymer ?
#
loop_
_entity_poly.entity_id
_entity_poly.type
_entity_poly.pdbx_seq_one_letter_code
_entity_poly.pdbx_strand_id
1 'polypeptide(L)'
;MTPQSILVVEDESVVARDIQNSIGRIGHEVAGWATTAEEAISLAEEHDPDLVLMDIRLGGEVDGITAAEHIRERFDIPVVFLTAFADDQTLSRAKIVGPYGYILKPFDEADLRIAIEIGACKHELDKKVSEANRALAEETEFLDALFETIPASVMVVDENQKIRMVNQTLERDFAIARGTTVDVCPGDALSCPSAVDQPGACGTLDECVKCQLRPTIAEALAGAKIDRRHCQFTYQVSDELRELSLLVSTKPLDHKGERLSIVILEDITELSGLRETLRTEPSFAGIVGSTPAMHHLFESIREVATVDVPVAILGESGVGKELVARAIHDRGPRAKKNFVTVNCGALPESLLESELFGHIKGAFTGSVKDRKGRFELADGGTVFLDEVADLTPSTQVKLLRVLQEGTFEPVGSDRTRTVDVRVLSATNKDLEEEVRARRFRDDLFYRLCVVPLRVPPLRERADDIPLLADHFLMRSSATSGGRKLSISDQVMEVFRSSNWPGNVRELQNVLQFAWIKCKGDLILIEHLPPSLRLTGAQATSKIRRRRGLTVDAVSIPVIASLHCITAGGWTKFAKQMEAAGADALELNVFVMPLDPRRDAREHEKIHFDIAQQVKSTISIPLSLKVGTFFSGLVKTLTELSRIVDGLVLFNRFLPLDFDIEEFEVVPGESMSTPAEIATSLRWISILSDEVRCDLAATTGRS
;
A
#
# COMPACT_ATOMS: atom_id res chain seq x y z
N MET A 1 30.51 49.53 -17.33
CA MET A 1 31.08 49.85 -18.64
C MET A 1 31.11 51.37 -18.77
N THR A 2 32.10 51.95 -19.44
CA THR A 2 32.17 53.39 -19.69
C THR A 2 31.36 53.73 -20.94
N PRO A 3 30.46 54.72 -20.91
CA PRO A 3 29.67 55.10 -22.09
C PRO A 3 30.62 55.46 -23.24
N GLN A 4 30.33 55.05 -24.47
CA GLN A 4 31.14 55.37 -25.63
C GLN A 4 30.63 56.62 -26.34
N SER A 5 29.32 56.79 -26.42
CA SER A 5 28.66 57.86 -27.19
C SER A 5 27.77 58.72 -26.30
N ILE A 6 28.05 60.03 -26.21
CA ILE A 6 27.32 60.97 -25.34
C ILE A 6 26.67 62.07 -26.17
N LEU A 7 25.37 62.29 -25.98
CA LEU A 7 24.65 63.42 -26.57
C LEU A 7 24.71 64.63 -25.63
N VAL A 8 25.08 65.79 -26.17
CA VAL A 8 25.14 67.05 -25.43
C VAL A 8 23.98 67.94 -25.86
N VAL A 9 23.17 68.39 -24.90
CA VAL A 9 22.03 69.29 -25.15
C VAL A 9 22.25 70.58 -24.37
N GLU A 10 22.54 71.64 -25.11
CA GLU A 10 22.96 72.93 -24.58
C GLU A 10 22.66 74.02 -25.62
N ASP A 11 21.95 75.07 -25.22
CA ASP A 11 21.57 76.18 -26.13
C ASP A 11 22.73 77.17 -26.35
N GLU A 12 23.62 77.32 -25.38
CA GLU A 12 24.81 78.16 -25.48
C GLU A 12 25.96 77.43 -26.21
N SER A 13 26.13 77.74 -27.51
CA SER A 13 27.15 77.12 -28.39
C SER A 13 28.59 77.15 -27.87
N VAL A 14 28.96 78.13 -27.05
CA VAL A 14 30.31 78.20 -26.44
C VAL A 14 30.46 77.13 -25.36
N VAL A 15 29.48 77.04 -24.45
CA VAL A 15 29.44 76.05 -23.36
C VAL A 15 29.32 74.64 -23.93
N ALA A 16 28.49 74.45 -24.95
CA ALA A 16 28.35 73.17 -25.64
C ALA A 16 29.69 72.68 -26.18
N ARG A 17 30.44 73.56 -26.84
CA ARG A 17 31.75 73.23 -27.43
C ARG A 17 32.80 72.92 -26.36
N ASP A 18 32.75 73.60 -25.23
CA ASP A 18 33.64 73.32 -24.09
C ASP A 18 33.34 71.95 -23.46
N ILE A 19 32.06 71.61 -23.33
CA ILE A 19 31.61 70.28 -22.88
C ILE A 19 32.08 69.20 -23.86
N GLN A 20 31.87 69.39 -25.18
CA GLN A 20 32.31 68.46 -26.21
C GLN A 20 33.83 68.21 -26.17
N ASN A 21 34.62 69.27 -26.04
CA ASN A 21 36.08 69.17 -25.91
C ASN A 21 36.49 68.40 -24.64
N SER A 22 35.79 68.64 -23.53
CA SER A 22 36.04 67.98 -22.25
C SER A 22 35.71 66.48 -22.32
N ILE A 23 34.56 66.12 -22.91
CA ILE A 23 34.15 64.72 -23.18
C ILE A 23 35.22 64.00 -24.02
N GLY A 24 35.70 64.63 -25.09
CA GLY A 24 36.74 64.07 -25.95
C GLY A 24 38.08 63.84 -25.23
N ARG A 25 38.43 64.68 -24.26
CA ARG A 25 39.64 64.49 -23.42
C ARG A 25 39.47 63.39 -22.38
N ILE A 26 38.26 63.21 -21.85
CA ILE A 26 37.91 62.13 -20.92
C ILE A 26 37.91 60.76 -21.65
N GLY A 27 37.81 60.77 -22.98
CA GLY A 27 37.93 59.58 -23.84
C GLY A 27 36.59 59.03 -24.32
N HIS A 28 35.54 59.85 -24.29
CA HIS A 28 34.21 59.53 -24.81
C HIS A 28 33.99 60.20 -26.17
N GLU A 29 33.17 59.59 -27.02
CA GLU A 29 32.71 60.16 -28.29
C GLU A 29 31.47 61.02 -28.06
N VAL A 30 31.36 62.12 -28.81
CA VAL A 30 30.18 62.97 -28.80
C VAL A 30 29.28 62.54 -29.94
N ALA A 31 28.10 61.99 -29.62
CA ALA A 31 27.12 61.51 -30.58
C ALA A 31 26.57 62.64 -31.47
N GLY A 32 26.38 63.81 -30.85
CA GLY A 32 25.80 64.98 -31.48
C GLY A 32 25.67 66.13 -30.48
N TRP A 33 25.21 67.27 -30.99
CA TRP A 33 24.87 68.43 -30.18
C TRP A 33 23.52 68.99 -30.60
N ALA A 34 22.62 69.12 -29.64
CA ALA A 34 21.32 69.75 -29.81
C ALA A 34 21.26 71.08 -29.08
N THR A 35 20.58 72.06 -29.69
CA THR A 35 20.32 73.38 -29.08
C THR A 35 18.90 73.52 -28.56
N THR A 36 18.01 72.63 -28.99
CA THR A 36 16.59 72.63 -28.63
C THR A 36 16.14 71.24 -28.16
N ALA A 37 15.03 71.19 -27.44
CA ALA A 37 14.45 69.93 -26.94
C ALA A 37 14.04 68.99 -28.09
N GLU A 38 13.49 69.54 -29.18
CA GLU A 38 13.02 68.79 -30.35
C GLU A 38 14.20 68.17 -31.11
N GLU A 39 15.30 68.91 -31.26
CA GLU A 39 16.55 68.38 -31.81
C GLU A 39 17.13 67.28 -30.92
N ALA A 40 17.08 67.46 -29.59
CA ALA A 40 17.59 66.47 -28.64
C ALA A 40 16.85 65.13 -28.74
N ILE A 41 15.52 65.17 -28.83
CA ILE A 41 14.69 63.96 -29.00
C ILE A 41 14.99 63.29 -30.35
N SER A 42 15.14 64.08 -31.41
CA SER A 42 15.43 63.56 -32.76
C SER A 42 16.82 62.92 -32.84
N LEU A 43 17.84 63.55 -32.25
CA LEU A 43 19.21 63.01 -32.22
C LEU A 43 19.33 61.81 -31.28
N ALA A 44 18.56 61.75 -30.21
CA ALA A 44 18.49 60.57 -29.35
C ALA A 44 17.94 59.35 -30.12
N GLU A 45 16.93 59.56 -30.98
CA GLU A 45 16.37 58.51 -31.84
C GLU A 45 17.31 58.10 -32.98
N GLU A 46 18.04 59.06 -33.57
CA GLU A 46 18.93 58.79 -34.71
C GLU A 46 20.25 58.11 -34.30
N HIS A 47 20.85 58.52 -33.18
CA HIS A 47 22.20 58.13 -32.80
C HIS A 47 22.28 57.16 -31.61
N ASP A 48 21.16 56.89 -30.93
CA ASP A 48 21.08 55.96 -29.78
C ASP A 48 22.24 56.13 -28.77
N PRO A 49 22.42 57.34 -28.18
CA PRO A 49 23.55 57.62 -27.32
C PRO A 49 23.49 56.82 -26.00
N ASP A 50 24.66 56.47 -25.45
CA ASP A 50 24.76 55.77 -24.16
C ASP A 50 24.38 56.64 -22.96
N LEU A 51 24.46 57.97 -23.10
CA LEU A 51 24.12 58.95 -22.06
C LEU A 51 23.80 60.33 -22.67
N VAL A 52 22.86 61.05 -22.07
CA VAL A 52 22.54 62.44 -22.44
C VAL A 52 22.94 63.39 -21.32
N LEU A 53 23.76 64.39 -21.66
CA LEU A 53 23.98 65.56 -20.83
C LEU A 53 23.00 66.65 -21.25
N MET A 54 22.09 67.02 -20.35
CA MET A 54 20.95 67.88 -20.67
C MET A 54 20.98 69.14 -19.81
N ASP A 55 21.07 70.32 -20.42
CA ASP A 55 20.76 71.55 -19.68
C ASP A 55 19.27 71.56 -19.31
N ILE A 56 18.98 71.88 -18.05
CA ILE A 56 17.63 72.11 -17.54
C ILE A 56 16.93 73.26 -18.28
N ARG A 57 17.67 74.31 -18.67
CA ARG A 57 17.13 75.47 -19.38
C ARG A 57 17.57 75.43 -20.84
N LEU A 58 16.60 75.42 -21.76
CA LEU A 58 16.82 75.49 -23.20
C LEU A 58 16.02 76.67 -23.76
N GLY A 59 16.56 77.38 -24.75
CA GLY A 59 15.96 78.57 -25.38
C GLY A 59 14.72 78.34 -26.25
N GLY A 60 14.03 77.20 -26.14
CA GLY A 60 12.86 76.81 -26.95
C GLY A 60 11.50 76.86 -26.22
N GLU A 61 10.44 76.38 -26.86
CA GLU A 61 9.09 76.26 -26.24
C GLU A 61 9.03 75.16 -25.17
N VAL A 62 9.88 74.13 -25.30
CA VAL A 62 9.99 72.99 -24.38
C VAL A 62 11.31 73.08 -23.61
N ASP A 63 11.24 72.89 -22.28
CA ASP A 63 12.42 72.91 -21.41
C ASP A 63 13.16 71.55 -21.39
N GLY A 64 14.41 71.56 -20.91
CA GLY A 64 15.23 70.35 -20.87
C GLY A 64 14.72 69.28 -19.90
N ILE A 65 13.94 69.67 -18.88
CA ILE A 65 13.28 68.72 -17.97
C ILE A 65 12.25 67.89 -18.74
N THR A 66 11.40 68.54 -19.54
CA THR A 66 10.38 67.88 -20.34
C THR A 66 11.03 67.03 -21.44
N ALA A 67 12.11 67.52 -22.07
CA ALA A 67 12.88 66.74 -23.04
C ALA A 67 13.47 65.46 -22.42
N ALA A 68 14.03 65.54 -21.21
CA ALA A 68 14.59 64.40 -20.51
C ALA A 68 13.53 63.35 -20.12
N GLU A 69 12.32 63.77 -19.74
CA GLU A 69 11.20 62.87 -19.50
C GLU A 69 10.87 62.05 -20.75
N HIS A 70 10.73 62.71 -21.91
CA HIS A 70 10.46 62.04 -23.18
C HIS A 70 11.57 61.07 -23.59
N ILE A 71 12.84 61.48 -23.45
CA ILE A 71 13.98 60.65 -23.85
C ILE A 71 14.07 59.39 -22.99
N ARG A 72 13.87 59.52 -21.68
CA ARG A 72 13.90 58.38 -20.75
C ARG A 72 12.76 57.42 -20.97
N GLU A 73 11.54 57.92 -21.13
CA GLU A 73 10.36 57.07 -21.31
C GLU A 73 10.36 56.33 -22.65
N ARG A 74 10.87 56.96 -23.71
CA ARG A 74 10.81 56.41 -25.06
C ARG A 74 12.04 55.58 -25.44
N PHE A 75 13.23 55.97 -24.99
CA PHE A 75 14.49 55.36 -25.44
C PHE A 75 15.28 54.67 -24.33
N ASP A 76 14.86 54.77 -23.06
CA ASP A 76 15.57 54.17 -21.90
C ASP A 76 17.03 54.62 -21.79
N ILE A 77 17.33 55.88 -22.16
CA ILE A 77 18.70 56.44 -22.12
C ILE A 77 18.92 57.22 -20.81
N PRO A 78 20.05 57.05 -20.10
CA PRO A 78 20.32 57.80 -18.89
C PRO A 78 20.57 59.28 -19.18
N VAL A 79 19.82 60.14 -18.49
CA VAL A 79 19.99 61.59 -18.56
C VAL A 79 20.64 62.13 -17.29
N VAL A 80 21.68 62.94 -17.45
CA VAL A 80 22.36 63.70 -16.40
C VAL A 80 22.10 65.19 -16.65
N PHE A 81 21.52 65.87 -15.66
CA PHE A 81 21.19 67.28 -15.80
C PHE A 81 22.41 68.18 -15.55
N LEU A 82 22.58 69.17 -16.42
CA LEU A 82 23.45 70.32 -16.22
C LEU A 82 22.59 71.45 -15.66
N THR A 83 22.94 71.97 -14.48
CA THR A 83 22.16 73.00 -13.81
C THR A 83 23.04 74.15 -13.36
N ALA A 84 22.62 75.38 -13.65
CA ALA A 84 23.09 76.56 -12.92
C ALA A 84 22.33 76.67 -11.58
N PHE A 85 22.57 77.72 -10.79
CA PHE A 85 21.68 78.04 -9.65
C PHE A 85 20.23 78.21 -10.16
N ALA A 86 19.41 77.18 -9.95
CA ALA A 86 18.01 77.13 -10.34
C ALA A 86 17.10 77.45 -9.14
N ASP A 87 15.92 77.99 -9.43
CA ASP A 87 14.89 78.27 -8.44
C ASP A 87 14.22 76.97 -7.94
N ASP A 88 13.62 77.03 -6.74
CA ASP A 88 13.06 75.86 -6.06
C ASP A 88 12.00 75.12 -6.90
N GLN A 89 11.26 75.81 -7.76
CA GLN A 89 10.24 75.20 -8.63
C GLN A 89 10.87 74.33 -9.71
N THR A 90 11.92 74.82 -10.38
CA THR A 90 12.66 74.09 -11.41
C THR A 90 13.36 72.85 -10.84
N LEU A 91 14.01 72.99 -9.67
CA LEU A 91 14.66 71.86 -8.98
C LEU A 91 13.65 70.80 -8.53
N SER A 92 12.45 71.22 -8.11
CA SER A 92 11.39 70.28 -7.71
C SER A 92 10.87 69.48 -8.92
N ARG A 93 10.72 70.11 -10.09
CA ARG A 93 10.34 69.42 -11.34
C ARG A 93 11.43 68.46 -11.81
N ALA A 94 12.69 68.88 -11.79
CA ALA A 94 13.81 68.02 -12.18
C ALA A 94 13.92 66.76 -11.29
N LYS A 95 13.63 66.88 -9.99
CA LYS A 95 13.59 65.74 -9.07
C LYS A 95 12.50 64.73 -9.37
N ILE A 96 11.34 65.18 -9.89
CA ILE A 96 10.22 64.30 -10.25
C ILE A 96 10.62 63.40 -11.43
N VAL A 97 11.30 63.96 -12.44
CA VAL A 97 11.81 63.20 -13.61
C VAL A 97 12.90 62.18 -13.22
N GLY A 98 13.55 62.38 -12.07
CA GLY A 98 14.44 61.40 -11.46
C GLY A 98 15.72 61.10 -12.27
N PRO A 99 16.49 62.11 -12.73
CA PRO A 99 17.70 61.94 -13.54
C PRO A 99 18.74 61.03 -12.86
N TYR A 100 19.62 60.46 -13.68
CA TYR A 100 20.68 59.57 -13.21
C TYR A 100 21.86 60.32 -12.59
N GLY A 101 21.93 61.65 -12.78
CA GLY A 101 22.90 62.52 -12.12
C GLY A 101 22.58 64.01 -12.28
N TYR A 102 23.28 64.84 -11.53
CA TYR A 102 23.23 66.30 -11.62
C TYR A 102 24.66 66.86 -11.60
N ILE A 103 24.92 67.87 -12.42
CA ILE A 103 26.19 68.60 -12.48
C ILE A 103 25.89 70.10 -12.34
N LEU A 104 26.59 70.78 -11.44
CA LEU A 104 26.44 72.22 -11.24
C LEU A 104 27.41 73.00 -12.13
N LYS A 105 26.90 73.96 -12.91
CA LYS A 105 27.71 74.90 -13.71
C LYS A 105 28.25 76.06 -12.82
N PRO A 106 29.52 76.49 -12.98
CA PRO A 106 30.58 75.88 -13.80
C PRO A 106 31.19 74.64 -13.13
N PHE A 107 31.60 73.66 -13.93
CA PHE A 107 32.22 72.39 -13.51
C PHE A 107 33.56 72.16 -14.20
N ASP A 108 34.39 71.27 -13.65
CA ASP A 108 35.64 70.85 -14.28
C ASP A 108 35.53 69.47 -14.97
N GLU A 109 36.64 69.02 -15.59
CA GLU A 109 36.70 67.72 -16.27
C GLU A 109 36.50 66.53 -15.30
N ALA A 110 36.89 66.68 -14.02
CA ALA A 110 36.77 65.62 -13.02
C ALA A 110 35.32 65.44 -12.57
N ASP A 111 34.61 66.54 -12.33
CA ASP A 111 33.18 66.56 -12.00
C ASP A 111 32.35 65.92 -13.14
N LEU A 112 32.67 66.30 -14.39
CA LEU A 112 32.02 65.75 -15.58
C LEU A 112 32.24 64.24 -15.70
N ARG A 113 33.47 63.76 -15.53
CA ARG A 113 33.79 62.32 -15.57
C ARG A 113 33.01 61.54 -14.51
N ILE A 114 33.01 62.02 -13.26
CA ILE A 114 32.32 61.35 -12.15
C ILE A 114 30.82 61.24 -12.43
N ALA A 115 30.19 62.31 -12.91
CA ALA A 115 28.77 62.33 -13.17
C ALA A 115 28.37 61.40 -14.33
N ILE A 116 29.17 61.34 -15.39
CA ILE A 116 28.98 60.40 -16.51
C ILE A 116 29.11 58.96 -16.02
N GLU A 117 30.16 58.64 -15.27
CA GLU A 117 30.41 57.29 -14.75
C GLU A 117 29.31 56.83 -13.78
N ILE A 118 28.91 57.68 -12.83
CA ILE A 118 27.83 57.38 -11.88
C ILE A 118 26.50 57.23 -12.61
N GLY A 119 26.20 58.13 -13.55
CA GLY A 119 24.95 58.12 -14.30
C GLY A 119 24.78 56.83 -15.10
N ALA A 120 25.80 56.45 -15.88
CA ALA A 120 25.82 55.21 -16.65
C ALA A 120 25.78 53.96 -15.74
N CYS A 121 26.57 53.94 -14.66
CA CYS A 121 26.60 52.81 -13.73
C CYS A 121 25.26 52.58 -13.03
N LYS A 122 24.59 53.65 -12.60
CA LYS A 122 23.28 53.56 -11.93
C LYS A 122 22.19 53.06 -12.88
N HIS A 123 22.20 53.53 -14.13
CA HIS A 123 21.25 53.05 -15.14
C HIS A 123 21.42 51.56 -15.46
N GLU A 124 22.67 51.11 -15.62
CA GLU A 124 22.98 49.68 -15.82
C GLU A 124 22.51 48.82 -14.63
N LEU A 125 22.67 49.31 -13.41
CA LEU A 125 22.19 48.61 -12.21
C LEU A 125 20.67 48.52 -12.19
N ASP A 126 19.97 49.61 -12.47
CA ASP A 126 18.51 49.65 -12.53
C ASP A 126 17.98 48.68 -13.62
N LYS A 127 18.65 48.63 -14.78
CA LYS A 127 18.34 47.69 -15.86
C LYS A 127 18.49 46.24 -15.42
N LYS A 128 19.61 45.89 -14.76
CA LYS A 128 19.83 44.54 -14.21
C LYS A 128 18.81 44.14 -13.16
N VAL A 129 18.44 45.06 -12.27
CA VAL A 129 17.41 44.81 -11.25
C VAL A 129 16.06 44.59 -11.92
N SER A 130 15.70 45.39 -12.92
CA SER A 130 14.46 45.24 -13.69
C SER A 130 14.42 43.89 -14.42
N GLU A 131 15.52 43.51 -15.09
CA GLU A 131 15.64 42.22 -15.78
C GLU A 131 15.55 41.04 -14.82
N ALA A 132 16.25 41.10 -13.67
CA ALA A 132 16.20 40.05 -12.65
C ALA A 132 14.80 39.92 -12.02
N ASN A 133 14.13 41.05 -11.75
CA ASN A 133 12.76 41.05 -11.24
C ASN A 133 11.78 40.49 -12.27
N ARG A 134 11.95 40.80 -13.57
CA ARG A 134 11.13 40.23 -14.63
C ARG A 134 11.35 38.72 -14.77
N ALA A 135 12.60 38.27 -14.78
CA ALA A 135 12.91 36.84 -14.85
C ALA A 135 12.34 36.07 -13.64
N LEU A 136 12.45 36.63 -12.43
CA LEU A 136 11.84 36.05 -11.24
C LEU A 136 10.31 36.02 -11.33
N ALA A 137 9.68 37.09 -11.85
CA ALA A 137 8.24 37.15 -12.05
C ALA A 137 7.76 36.08 -13.04
N GLU A 138 8.46 35.91 -14.17
CA GLU A 138 8.19 34.85 -15.15
C GLU A 138 8.33 33.46 -14.55
N GLU A 139 9.36 33.22 -13.72
CA GLU A 139 9.56 31.94 -13.05
C GLU A 139 8.46 31.67 -12.00
N THR A 140 8.05 32.68 -11.23
CA THR A 140 6.93 32.54 -10.29
C THR A 140 5.61 32.28 -10.99
N GLU A 141 5.34 32.97 -12.10
CA GLU A 141 4.12 32.76 -12.90
C GLU A 141 4.09 31.34 -13.49
N PHE A 142 5.24 30.83 -13.94
CA PHE A 142 5.36 29.46 -14.41
C PHE A 142 5.07 28.43 -13.31
N LEU A 143 5.64 28.60 -12.12
CA LEU A 143 5.42 27.68 -10.99
C LEU A 143 3.96 27.72 -10.49
N ASP A 144 3.35 28.91 -10.42
CA ASP A 144 1.94 29.06 -10.07
C ASP A 144 1.05 28.39 -11.12
N ALA A 145 1.34 28.57 -12.41
CA ALA A 145 0.62 27.88 -13.48
C ALA A 145 0.75 26.34 -13.38
N LEU A 146 1.94 25.82 -13.06
CA LEU A 146 2.14 24.39 -12.82
C LEU A 146 1.32 23.91 -11.62
N PHE A 147 1.36 24.63 -10.51
CA PHE A 147 0.64 24.26 -9.28
C PHE A 147 -0.88 24.22 -9.50
N GLU A 148 -1.43 25.20 -10.21
CA GLU A 148 -2.86 25.30 -10.52
C GLU A 148 -3.35 24.26 -11.54
N THR A 149 -2.47 23.78 -12.42
CA THR A 149 -2.82 22.79 -13.46
C THR A 149 -2.73 21.33 -13.01
N ILE A 150 -2.20 21.06 -11.80
CA ILE A 150 -2.12 19.70 -11.26
C ILE A 150 -3.54 19.11 -11.12
N PRO A 151 -3.85 17.97 -11.80
CA PRO A 151 -5.17 17.33 -11.77
C PRO A 151 -5.38 16.48 -10.51
N ALA A 152 -4.81 16.91 -9.38
CA ALA A 152 -4.98 16.31 -8.06
C ALA A 152 -5.18 17.45 -7.06
N SER A 153 -5.91 17.19 -5.97
CA SER A 153 -6.13 18.17 -4.92
C SER A 153 -4.84 18.32 -4.10
N VAL A 154 -4.17 19.48 -4.16
CA VAL A 154 -2.91 19.73 -3.46
C VAL A 154 -3.09 20.80 -2.40
N MET A 155 -2.57 20.56 -1.20
CA MET A 155 -2.42 21.56 -0.14
C MET A 155 -1.00 21.53 0.44
N VAL A 156 -0.54 22.68 0.92
CA VAL A 156 0.72 22.82 1.67
C VAL A 156 0.35 23.20 3.09
N VAL A 157 0.88 22.46 4.07
CA VAL A 157 0.60 22.66 5.49
C VAL A 157 1.88 22.95 6.27
N ASP A 158 1.79 23.78 7.30
CA ASP A 158 2.89 24.15 8.19
C ASP A 158 3.04 23.21 9.41
N GLU A 159 4.03 23.49 10.26
CA GLU A 159 4.30 22.77 11.52
C GLU A 159 3.13 22.81 12.53
N ASN A 160 2.29 23.84 12.46
CA ASN A 160 1.08 23.98 13.26
C ASN A 160 -0.13 23.30 12.62
N GLN A 161 0.08 22.59 11.51
CA GLN A 161 -0.94 21.92 10.70
C GLN A 161 -1.98 22.87 10.13
N LYS A 162 -1.57 24.10 9.83
CA LYS A 162 -2.37 25.10 9.12
C LYS A 162 -2.02 25.10 7.65
N ILE A 163 -3.04 25.25 6.82
CA ILE A 163 -2.87 25.34 5.37
C ILE A 163 -2.25 26.70 5.02
N ARG A 164 -1.16 26.67 4.24
CA ARG A 164 -0.51 27.87 3.70
C ARG A 164 -0.91 28.12 2.25
N MET A 165 -1.11 27.06 1.47
CA MET A 165 -1.46 27.13 0.05
C MET A 165 -2.34 25.95 -0.35
N VAL A 166 -3.21 26.15 -1.35
CA VAL A 166 -4.03 25.11 -2.00
C VAL A 166 -4.12 25.41 -3.49
N ASN A 167 -4.31 24.38 -4.32
CA ASN A 167 -4.57 24.58 -5.75
C ASN A 167 -6.07 24.62 -6.07
N GLN A 168 -6.42 25.11 -7.26
CA GLN A 168 -7.79 25.21 -7.76
C GLN A 168 -8.51 23.86 -7.81
N THR A 169 -7.80 22.76 -8.06
CA THR A 169 -8.38 21.41 -8.05
C THR A 169 -8.99 21.10 -6.69
N LEU A 170 -8.30 21.43 -5.60
CA LEU A 170 -8.81 21.22 -4.25
C LEU A 170 -10.04 22.08 -3.94
N GLU A 171 -10.04 23.34 -4.35
CA GLU A 171 -11.20 24.23 -4.19
C GLU A 171 -12.43 23.66 -4.89
N ARG A 172 -12.25 23.13 -6.10
CA ARG A 172 -13.32 22.55 -6.91
C ARG A 172 -13.83 21.23 -6.33
N ASP A 173 -12.93 20.31 -6.01
CA ASP A 173 -13.29 18.95 -5.60
C ASP A 173 -14.01 18.95 -4.24
N PHE A 174 -13.66 19.88 -3.34
CA PHE A 174 -14.27 20.01 -2.01
C PHE A 174 -15.25 21.20 -1.86
N ALA A 175 -15.58 21.89 -2.97
CA ALA A 175 -16.49 23.04 -3.01
C ALA A 175 -16.13 24.15 -1.99
N ILE A 176 -14.84 24.45 -1.84
CA ILE A 176 -14.36 25.44 -0.88
C ILE A 176 -14.33 26.83 -1.53
N ALA A 177 -14.70 27.85 -0.77
CA ALA A 177 -14.63 29.23 -1.24
C ALA A 177 -13.17 29.70 -1.38
N ARG A 178 -12.86 30.37 -2.49
CA ARG A 178 -11.53 30.94 -2.76
C ARG A 178 -11.08 31.85 -1.61
N GLY A 179 -9.88 31.57 -1.08
CA GLY A 179 -9.26 32.38 -0.03
C GLY A 179 -9.74 32.14 1.40
N THR A 180 -10.65 31.17 1.63
CA THR A 180 -11.12 30.83 3.00
C THR A 180 -10.32 29.72 3.68
N THR A 181 -9.28 29.20 3.01
CA THR A 181 -8.51 28.02 3.43
C THR A 181 -7.15 28.34 4.04
N VAL A 182 -6.65 29.56 3.88
CA VAL A 182 -5.33 29.95 4.39
C VAL A 182 -5.39 30.17 5.90
N ASP A 183 -4.38 29.67 6.62
CA ASP A 183 -4.24 29.68 8.08
C ASP A 183 -5.31 28.90 8.86
N VAL A 184 -6.01 28.00 8.17
CA VAL A 184 -7.06 27.13 8.70
C VAL A 184 -6.57 25.68 8.74
N CYS A 185 -7.06 24.87 9.69
CA CYS A 185 -6.71 23.45 9.75
C CYS A 185 -7.38 22.68 8.59
N PRO A 186 -6.74 21.62 8.04
CA PRO A 186 -7.31 20.81 6.97
C PRO A 186 -8.72 20.29 7.25
N GLY A 187 -9.04 19.92 8.50
CA GLY A 187 -10.38 19.46 8.87
C GLY A 187 -11.44 20.55 8.75
N ASP A 188 -11.13 21.79 9.12
CA ASP A 188 -12.05 22.92 9.00
C ASP A 188 -12.23 23.29 7.51
N ALA A 189 -11.13 23.31 6.74
CA ALA A 189 -11.15 23.61 5.31
C ALA A 189 -11.99 22.58 4.51
N LEU A 190 -11.88 21.30 4.85
CA LEU A 190 -12.58 20.20 4.19
C LEU A 190 -14.00 19.94 4.77
N SER A 191 -14.52 20.82 5.63
CA SER A 191 -15.85 20.67 6.28
C SER A 191 -16.05 19.33 6.98
N CYS A 192 -15.04 18.89 7.74
CA CYS A 192 -15.11 17.71 8.58
C CYS A 192 -16.19 17.90 9.67
N PRO A 193 -17.08 16.92 9.94
CA PRO A 193 -18.15 17.07 10.93
C PRO A 193 -17.64 17.46 12.32
N SER A 194 -16.52 16.85 12.75
CA SER A 194 -15.88 17.19 14.03
C SER A 194 -15.35 18.64 14.09
N ALA A 195 -15.04 19.22 12.94
CA ALA A 195 -14.54 20.58 12.79
C ALA A 195 -15.71 21.60 12.68
N VAL A 196 -16.83 21.20 12.08
CA VAL A 196 -18.09 21.96 12.07
C VAL A 196 -18.62 22.16 13.48
N ASP A 197 -18.57 21.11 14.32
CA ASP A 197 -19.03 21.18 15.71
C ASP A 197 -18.08 21.97 16.63
N GLN A 198 -16.78 21.94 16.35
CA GLN A 198 -15.75 22.67 17.10
C GLN A 198 -14.64 23.17 16.15
N PRO A 199 -14.62 24.46 15.79
CA PRO A 199 -13.58 25.02 14.94
C PRO A 199 -12.17 24.82 15.53
N GLY A 200 -11.25 24.30 14.72
CA GLY A 200 -9.88 23.98 15.16
C GLY A 200 -9.73 22.63 15.90
N ALA A 201 -10.80 21.86 16.06
CA ALA A 201 -10.80 20.56 16.74
C ALA A 201 -10.46 19.36 15.84
N CYS A 202 -9.93 19.60 14.64
CA CYS A 202 -9.48 18.54 13.74
C CYS A 202 -8.56 17.55 14.49
N GLY A 203 -9.05 16.37 14.88
CA GLY A 203 -8.28 15.34 15.60
C GLY A 203 -8.28 15.37 17.14
N THR A 204 -9.15 16.14 17.82
CA THR A 204 -9.22 16.15 19.30
C THR A 204 -10.32 15.26 19.90
N LEU A 205 -11.28 14.77 19.09
CA LEU A 205 -12.37 13.89 19.53
C LEU A 205 -12.04 12.41 19.26
N ASP A 206 -12.46 11.51 20.17
CA ASP A 206 -12.27 10.04 20.06
C ASP A 206 -12.79 9.45 18.74
N GLU A 207 -13.68 10.16 18.04
CA GLU A 207 -14.26 9.76 16.75
C GLU A 207 -13.31 9.99 15.56
N CYS A 208 -12.26 10.79 15.72
CA CYS A 208 -11.35 11.19 14.62
C CYS A 208 -10.29 10.12 14.26
N VAL A 209 -10.27 8.97 14.94
CA VAL A 209 -9.31 7.87 14.70
C VAL A 209 -9.46 7.23 13.32
N LYS A 210 -10.64 7.37 12.68
CA LYS A 210 -10.94 6.75 11.39
C LYS A 210 -10.39 7.51 10.17
N CYS A 211 -10.24 8.83 10.29
CA CYS A 211 -9.91 9.72 9.16
C CYS A 211 -8.49 9.50 8.61
N GLN A 212 -7.52 9.17 9.46
CA GLN A 212 -6.08 9.01 9.15
C GLN A 212 -5.37 10.18 8.43
N LEU A 213 -6.07 11.20 7.93
CA LEU A 213 -5.47 12.35 7.26
C LEU A 213 -4.51 13.14 8.16
N ARG A 214 -4.95 13.51 9.37
CA ARG A 214 -4.11 14.26 10.32
C ARG A 214 -2.86 13.48 10.78
N PRO A 215 -2.94 12.20 11.21
CA PRO A 215 -1.76 11.39 11.49
C PRO A 215 -0.76 11.36 10.34
N THR A 216 -1.26 11.25 9.11
CA THR A 216 -0.43 11.23 7.89
C THR A 216 0.32 12.55 7.70
N ILE A 217 -0.35 13.67 7.93
CA ILE A 217 0.28 15.01 7.90
C ILE A 217 1.31 15.17 9.02
N ALA A 218 0.97 14.74 10.25
CA ALA A 218 1.87 14.84 11.40
C ALA A 218 3.14 13.98 11.22
N GLU A 219 3.00 12.77 10.70
CA GLU A 219 4.12 11.90 10.30
C GLU A 219 4.99 12.57 9.24
N ALA A 220 4.36 13.24 8.27
CA ALA A 220 5.08 13.95 7.21
C ALA A 220 5.91 15.12 7.74
N LEU A 221 5.33 15.95 8.62
CA LEU A 221 6.02 17.05 9.28
C LEU A 221 7.16 16.56 10.22
N ALA A 222 7.07 15.33 10.70
CA ALA A 222 8.15 14.66 11.42
C ALA A 222 9.26 14.09 10.50
N GLY A 223 9.12 14.25 9.18
CA GLY A 223 10.10 13.85 8.17
C GLY A 223 9.78 12.55 7.43
N ALA A 224 8.63 11.92 7.67
CA ALA A 224 8.26 10.71 6.94
C ALA A 224 7.77 11.04 5.53
N LYS A 225 8.25 10.30 4.53
CA LYS A 225 7.68 10.31 3.18
C LYS A 225 6.58 9.27 3.09
N ILE A 226 5.38 9.65 2.65
CA ILE A 226 4.24 8.73 2.53
C ILE A 226 3.79 8.76 1.07
N ASP A 227 4.09 7.69 0.33
CA ASP A 227 3.79 7.65 -1.09
C ASP A 227 2.30 7.39 -1.36
N ARG A 228 1.63 6.55 -0.56
CA ARG A 228 0.20 6.24 -0.70
C ARG A 228 -0.40 5.74 0.62
N ARG A 229 -1.35 6.48 1.20
CA ARG A 229 -2.15 6.01 2.33
C ARG A 229 -3.64 6.18 2.06
N HIS A 230 -4.41 5.13 2.34
CA HIS A 230 -5.85 5.15 2.17
C HIS A 230 -6.53 5.77 3.41
N CYS A 231 -7.32 6.81 3.20
CA CYS A 231 -8.02 7.53 4.24
C CYS A 231 -9.53 7.53 3.94
N GLN A 232 -10.35 7.16 4.92
CA GLN A 232 -11.80 7.31 4.84
C GLN A 232 -12.19 8.61 5.54
N PHE A 233 -12.65 9.57 4.76
CA PHE A 233 -12.98 10.91 5.24
C PHE A 233 -14.48 11.15 5.12
N THR A 234 -15.11 11.68 6.17
CA THR A 234 -16.51 12.11 6.12
C THR A 234 -16.55 13.63 6.12
N TYR A 235 -17.39 14.21 5.28
CA TYR A 235 -17.57 15.66 5.17
C TYR A 235 -19.04 16.03 5.03
N GLN A 236 -19.39 17.25 5.45
CA GLN A 236 -20.77 17.73 5.45
C GLN A 236 -21.03 18.68 4.28
N VAL A 237 -22.07 18.41 3.49
CA VAL A 237 -22.53 19.28 2.40
C VAL A 237 -24.04 19.49 2.54
N SER A 238 -24.47 20.74 2.73
CA SER A 238 -25.90 21.12 2.73
C SER A 238 -26.79 20.23 3.62
N ASP A 239 -26.35 19.98 4.87
CA ASP A 239 -26.97 19.11 5.90
C ASP A 239 -26.91 17.59 5.66
N GLU A 240 -26.22 17.11 4.62
CA GLU A 240 -25.96 15.68 4.40
C GLU A 240 -24.49 15.32 4.67
N LEU A 241 -24.26 14.19 5.34
CA LEU A 241 -22.93 13.61 5.53
C LEU A 241 -22.58 12.73 4.32
N ARG A 242 -21.44 13.00 3.70
CA ARG A 242 -20.88 12.21 2.60
C ARG A 242 -19.56 11.59 3.01
N GLU A 243 -19.31 10.37 2.54
CA GLU A 243 -18.07 9.63 2.78
C GLU A 243 -17.21 9.63 1.51
N LEU A 244 -15.94 10.00 1.66
CA LEU A 244 -14.93 10.02 0.63
C LEU A 244 -13.85 8.97 0.95
N SER A 245 -13.43 8.26 -0.08
CA SER A 245 -12.21 7.46 -0.04
C SER A 245 -11.09 8.25 -0.71
N LEU A 246 -10.10 8.65 0.08
CA LEU A 246 -8.97 9.45 -0.40
C LEU A 246 -7.69 8.63 -0.40
N LEU A 247 -6.87 8.81 -1.43
CA LEU A 247 -5.47 8.42 -1.42
C LEU A 247 -4.63 9.65 -1.08
N VAL A 248 -3.95 9.59 0.07
CA VAL A 248 -3.14 10.68 0.59
C VAL A 248 -1.67 10.38 0.36
N SER A 249 -0.97 11.30 -0.28
CA SER A 249 0.47 11.26 -0.48
C SER A 249 1.09 12.50 0.14
N THR A 250 2.18 12.36 0.88
CA THR A 250 2.84 13.48 1.55
C THR A 250 4.34 13.51 1.31
N LYS A 251 4.86 14.72 1.15
CA LYS A 251 6.30 14.99 1.02
C LYS A 251 6.69 16.16 1.93
N PRO A 252 7.64 15.97 2.86
CA PRO A 252 8.17 17.08 3.64
C PRO A 252 8.97 18.03 2.74
N LEU A 253 8.91 19.32 3.07
CA LEU A 253 9.59 20.40 2.38
C LEU A 253 10.11 21.39 3.44
N ASP A 254 11.40 21.69 3.40
CA ASP A 254 11.97 22.79 4.19
C ASP A 254 12.07 24.05 3.31
N HIS A 255 11.43 25.14 3.71
CA HIS A 255 11.50 26.42 2.99
C HIS A 255 11.65 27.58 3.97
N LYS A 256 12.70 28.41 3.78
CA LYS A 256 12.99 29.59 4.61
C LYS A 256 13.06 29.33 6.14
N GLY A 257 13.42 28.11 6.54
CA GLY A 257 13.51 27.71 7.96
C GLY A 257 12.19 27.23 8.56
N GLU A 258 11.10 27.20 7.78
CA GLU A 258 9.82 26.60 8.15
C GLU A 258 9.71 25.17 7.58
N ARG A 259 9.26 24.22 8.40
CA ARG A 259 8.93 22.87 7.97
C ARG A 259 7.52 22.85 7.41
N LEU A 260 7.42 22.52 6.13
CA LEU A 260 6.18 22.38 5.40
C LEU A 260 5.97 20.93 4.99
N SER A 261 4.72 20.54 4.75
CA SER A 261 4.37 19.28 4.12
C SER A 261 3.46 19.55 2.92
N ILE A 262 3.87 19.05 1.75
CA ILE A 262 3.00 18.98 0.59
C ILE A 262 2.11 17.75 0.77
N VAL A 263 0.80 17.93 0.66
CA VAL A 263 -0.22 16.89 0.79
C VAL A 263 -1.01 16.85 -0.50
N ILE A 264 -0.99 15.69 -1.15
CA ILE A 264 -1.75 15.40 -2.36
C ILE A 264 -2.89 14.48 -1.96
N LEU A 265 -4.11 14.87 -2.31
CA LEU A 265 -5.35 14.14 -2.10
C LEU A 265 -5.89 13.72 -3.47
N GLU A 266 -6.03 12.42 -3.68
CA GLU A 266 -6.74 11.88 -4.84
C GLU A 266 -8.07 11.29 -4.37
N ASP A 267 -9.17 11.79 -4.92
CA ASP A 267 -10.48 11.21 -4.69
C ASP A 267 -10.60 9.90 -5.47
N ILE A 268 -10.67 8.79 -4.73
CA ILE A 268 -10.89 7.46 -5.29
C ILE A 268 -12.26 6.93 -4.88
N THR A 269 -13.21 7.77 -4.49
CA THR A 269 -14.55 7.34 -4.04
C THR A 269 -15.29 6.56 -5.12
N GLU A 270 -15.33 7.06 -6.36
CA GLU A 270 -15.91 6.32 -7.48
C GLU A 270 -15.09 5.09 -7.83
N LEU A 271 -13.76 5.13 -7.79
CA LEU A 271 -12.91 3.97 -8.06
C LEU A 271 -13.00 2.90 -6.98
N SER A 272 -13.15 3.29 -5.72
CA SER A 272 -13.38 2.42 -4.57
C SER A 272 -14.80 1.85 -4.63
N GLY A 273 -15.80 2.66 -4.98
CA GLY A 273 -17.17 2.22 -5.21
C GLY A 273 -17.31 1.30 -6.42
N LEU A 274 -16.64 1.61 -7.54
CA LEU A 274 -16.54 0.71 -8.70
C LEU A 274 -15.72 -0.52 -8.36
N ARG A 275 -14.61 -0.42 -7.62
CA ARG A 275 -13.88 -1.60 -7.14
C ARG A 275 -14.67 -2.39 -6.12
N GLU A 276 -15.63 -1.80 -5.43
CA GLU A 276 -16.55 -2.49 -4.51
C GLU A 276 -17.72 -3.13 -5.27
N THR A 277 -18.11 -2.53 -6.39
CA THR A 277 -19.08 -3.09 -7.35
C THR A 277 -18.45 -4.16 -8.25
N LEU A 278 -17.15 -4.02 -8.58
CA LEU A 278 -16.30 -4.93 -9.36
C LEU A 278 -15.56 -5.94 -8.48
N ARG A 279 -15.44 -5.69 -7.16
CA ARG A 279 -15.38 -6.74 -6.15
C ARG A 279 -16.72 -7.42 -6.31
N THR A 280 -16.69 -8.39 -7.21
CA THR A 280 -17.68 -9.42 -7.45
C THR A 280 -18.52 -9.56 -6.20
N GLU A 281 -19.85 -9.50 -6.33
CA GLU A 281 -20.79 -9.97 -5.32
C GLU A 281 -20.06 -11.01 -4.45
N PRO A 282 -19.87 -10.78 -3.14
CA PRO A 282 -19.05 -11.67 -2.31
C PRO A 282 -19.56 -13.11 -2.35
N SER A 283 -20.77 -13.30 -2.88
CA SER A 283 -21.32 -14.55 -3.39
C SER A 283 -21.21 -14.68 -4.93
N PHE A 284 -20.46 -15.66 -5.44
CA PHE A 284 -20.58 -16.13 -6.81
C PHE A 284 -21.40 -17.43 -6.85
N ALA A 285 -22.58 -17.41 -7.47
CA ALA A 285 -23.49 -18.57 -7.56
C ALA A 285 -23.76 -19.25 -6.19
N GLY A 286 -23.85 -18.45 -5.13
CA GLY A 286 -24.05 -18.93 -3.75
C GLY A 286 -22.78 -19.36 -3.01
N ILE A 287 -21.59 -19.25 -3.63
CA ILE A 287 -20.28 -19.48 -2.99
C ILE A 287 -19.75 -18.16 -2.46
N VAL A 288 -19.48 -18.08 -1.17
CA VAL A 288 -18.97 -16.85 -0.53
C VAL A 288 -17.44 -16.85 -0.44
N GLY A 289 -16.80 -15.76 -0.86
CA GLY A 289 -15.36 -15.53 -0.68
C GLY A 289 -14.85 -14.25 -1.36
N SER A 290 -13.86 -13.61 -0.76
CA SER A 290 -13.20 -12.38 -1.25
C SER A 290 -11.67 -12.49 -1.32
N THR A 291 -11.10 -13.60 -0.86
CA THR A 291 -9.66 -13.89 -0.92
C THR A 291 -9.19 -14.08 -2.38
N PRO A 292 -7.95 -13.68 -2.76
CA PRO A 292 -7.43 -13.87 -4.12
C PRO A 292 -7.54 -15.30 -4.66
N ALA A 293 -7.34 -16.31 -3.80
CA ALA A 293 -7.51 -17.71 -4.16
C ALA A 293 -8.95 -18.06 -4.59
N MET A 294 -9.95 -17.44 -3.97
CA MET A 294 -11.35 -17.62 -4.34
C MET A 294 -11.70 -16.88 -5.64
N HIS A 295 -11.14 -15.70 -5.88
CA HIS A 295 -11.30 -15.01 -7.17
C HIS A 295 -10.74 -15.83 -8.33
N HIS A 296 -9.53 -16.38 -8.17
CA HIS A 296 -8.96 -17.30 -9.17
C HIS A 296 -9.85 -18.54 -9.41
N LEU A 297 -10.45 -19.09 -8.36
CA LEU A 297 -11.42 -20.18 -8.48
C LEU A 297 -12.67 -19.74 -9.25
N PHE A 298 -13.21 -18.55 -9.00
CA PHE A 298 -14.38 -18.02 -9.70
C PHE A 298 -14.10 -17.78 -11.19
N GLU A 299 -12.93 -17.26 -11.54
CA GLU A 299 -12.49 -17.12 -12.93
C GLU A 299 -12.37 -18.47 -13.62
N SER A 300 -11.71 -19.43 -12.98
CA SER A 300 -11.58 -20.80 -13.48
C SER A 300 -12.95 -21.46 -13.71
N ILE A 301 -13.92 -21.23 -12.80
CA ILE A 301 -15.29 -21.73 -12.98
C ILE A 301 -15.95 -21.09 -14.22
N ARG A 302 -15.77 -19.79 -14.45
CA ARG A 302 -16.36 -19.10 -15.62
C ARG A 302 -15.80 -19.66 -16.92
N GLU A 303 -14.49 -19.88 -17.00
CA GLU A 303 -13.85 -20.46 -18.17
C GLU A 303 -14.35 -21.89 -18.42
N VAL A 304 -14.30 -22.73 -17.39
CA VAL A 304 -14.67 -24.15 -17.48
C VAL A 304 -16.17 -24.35 -17.72
N ALA A 305 -17.03 -23.46 -17.25
CA ALA A 305 -18.47 -23.56 -17.49
C ALA A 305 -18.82 -23.55 -19.00
N THR A 306 -18.06 -22.81 -19.82
CA THR A 306 -18.33 -22.64 -21.26
C THR A 306 -17.99 -23.87 -22.10
N VAL A 307 -17.10 -24.74 -21.61
CA VAL A 307 -16.62 -25.94 -22.32
C VAL A 307 -17.33 -27.20 -21.84
N ASP A 308 -17.66 -28.12 -22.76
CA ASP A 308 -18.32 -29.39 -22.43
C ASP A 308 -17.29 -30.52 -22.19
N VAL A 309 -16.45 -30.33 -21.16
CA VAL A 309 -15.42 -31.31 -20.76
C VAL A 309 -15.64 -31.80 -19.33
N PRO A 310 -15.18 -33.02 -18.98
CA PRO A 310 -15.16 -33.49 -17.60
C PRO A 310 -14.30 -32.61 -16.69
N VAL A 311 -14.79 -32.37 -15.47
CA VAL A 311 -14.11 -31.52 -14.49
C VAL A 311 -13.95 -32.29 -13.18
N ALA A 312 -12.76 -32.22 -12.59
CA ALA A 312 -12.46 -32.82 -11.30
C ALA A 312 -12.28 -31.74 -10.23
N ILE A 313 -13.19 -31.70 -9.26
CA ILE A 313 -13.20 -30.74 -8.16
C ILE A 313 -12.49 -31.36 -6.96
N LEU A 314 -11.29 -30.85 -6.67
CA LEU A 314 -10.41 -31.33 -5.61
C LEU A 314 -10.53 -30.43 -4.38
N GLY A 315 -10.59 -31.02 -3.20
CA GLY A 315 -10.54 -30.25 -1.95
C GLY A 315 -11.02 -31.04 -0.76
N GLU A 316 -10.71 -30.55 0.45
CA GLU A 316 -11.06 -31.22 1.69
C GLU A 316 -12.58 -31.40 1.88
N SER A 317 -12.97 -32.24 2.84
CA SER A 317 -14.38 -32.38 3.17
C SER A 317 -14.94 -31.07 3.74
N GLY A 318 -16.14 -30.69 3.30
CA GLY A 318 -16.83 -29.50 3.83
C GLY A 318 -16.38 -28.15 3.27
N VAL A 319 -15.55 -28.08 2.22
CA VAL A 319 -15.15 -26.79 1.59
C VAL A 319 -16.19 -26.17 0.65
N GLY A 320 -17.20 -26.96 0.22
CA GLY A 320 -18.25 -26.50 -0.70
C GLY A 320 -18.15 -27.01 -2.15
N LYS A 321 -17.55 -28.20 -2.38
CA LYS A 321 -17.37 -28.78 -3.74
C LYS A 321 -18.67 -28.91 -4.54
N GLU A 322 -19.79 -29.26 -3.89
CA GLU A 322 -21.10 -29.35 -4.57
C GLU A 322 -21.58 -27.98 -5.09
N LEU A 323 -21.31 -26.89 -4.35
CA LEU A 323 -21.66 -25.54 -4.79
C LEU A 323 -20.85 -25.13 -6.02
N VAL A 324 -19.57 -25.51 -6.07
CA VAL A 324 -18.71 -25.32 -7.25
C VAL A 324 -19.26 -26.09 -8.45
N ALA A 325 -19.64 -27.35 -8.26
CA ALA A 325 -20.24 -28.16 -9.34
C ALA A 325 -21.54 -27.54 -9.87
N ARG A 326 -22.39 -27.05 -8.96
CA ARG A 326 -23.64 -26.37 -9.33
C ARG A 326 -23.36 -25.06 -10.08
N ALA A 327 -22.39 -24.27 -9.63
CA ALA A 327 -21.99 -23.04 -10.32
C ALA A 327 -21.52 -23.30 -11.76
N ILE A 328 -20.75 -24.37 -12.00
CA ILE A 328 -20.32 -24.78 -13.34
C ILE A 328 -21.52 -25.15 -14.22
N HIS A 329 -22.48 -25.90 -13.67
CA HIS A 329 -23.69 -26.28 -14.39
C HIS A 329 -24.57 -25.07 -14.75
N ASP A 330 -24.88 -24.22 -13.76
CA ASP A 330 -25.78 -23.07 -13.91
C ASP A 330 -25.25 -22.01 -14.89
N ARG A 331 -23.93 -21.94 -15.06
CA ARG A 331 -23.26 -21.00 -16.00
C ARG A 331 -22.91 -21.64 -17.34
N GLY A 332 -23.11 -22.95 -17.50
CA GLY A 332 -22.77 -23.68 -18.70
C GLY A 332 -23.89 -23.76 -19.74
N PRO A 333 -23.62 -24.33 -20.93
CA PRO A 333 -24.62 -24.46 -22.00
C PRO A 333 -25.80 -25.37 -21.61
N ARG A 334 -25.60 -26.25 -20.61
CA ARG A 334 -26.60 -27.20 -20.10
C ARG A 334 -27.37 -26.69 -18.87
N ALA A 335 -27.27 -25.41 -18.51
CA ALA A 335 -27.88 -24.82 -17.30
C ALA A 335 -29.41 -25.01 -17.18
N LYS A 336 -30.13 -25.13 -18.31
CA LYS A 336 -31.59 -25.36 -18.34
C LYS A 336 -31.99 -26.84 -18.26
N LYS A 337 -31.01 -27.74 -18.21
CA LYS A 337 -31.20 -29.20 -18.22
C LYS A 337 -31.07 -29.75 -16.79
N ASN A 338 -31.23 -31.05 -16.62
CA ASN A 338 -31.18 -31.66 -15.30
C ASN A 338 -29.75 -31.65 -14.74
N PHE A 339 -29.62 -31.21 -13.48
CA PHE A 339 -28.44 -31.41 -12.65
C PHE A 339 -28.71 -32.55 -11.67
N VAL A 340 -28.04 -33.68 -11.85
CA VAL A 340 -28.25 -34.89 -11.03
C VAL A 340 -27.03 -35.14 -10.17
N THR A 341 -27.21 -35.14 -8.85
CA THR A 341 -26.14 -35.41 -7.88
C THR A 341 -26.18 -36.87 -7.40
N VAL A 342 -24.99 -37.45 -7.21
CA VAL A 342 -24.81 -38.79 -6.64
C VAL A 342 -23.62 -38.74 -5.69
N ASN A 343 -23.81 -39.17 -4.44
CA ASN A 343 -22.71 -39.40 -3.52
C ASN A 343 -22.34 -40.89 -3.57
N CYS A 344 -21.10 -41.17 -3.95
CA CYS A 344 -20.60 -42.54 -4.17
C CYS A 344 -20.19 -43.24 -2.86
N GLY A 345 -19.85 -42.49 -1.80
CA GLY A 345 -19.43 -43.03 -0.50
C GLY A 345 -20.58 -43.37 0.45
N ALA A 346 -21.79 -42.83 0.22
CA ALA A 346 -22.94 -42.97 1.13
C ALA A 346 -23.74 -44.26 0.94
N LEU A 347 -23.55 -44.99 -0.16
CA LEU A 347 -24.37 -46.15 -0.54
C LEU A 347 -23.56 -47.45 -0.59
N PRO A 348 -24.13 -48.58 -0.14
CA PRO A 348 -23.56 -49.91 -0.40
C PRO A 348 -23.41 -50.18 -1.91
N GLU A 349 -22.39 -50.94 -2.29
CA GLU A 349 -22.00 -51.21 -3.69
C GLU A 349 -23.17 -51.64 -4.60
N SER A 350 -23.98 -52.60 -4.16
CA SER A 350 -25.12 -53.11 -4.93
C SER A 350 -26.21 -52.06 -5.19
N LEU A 351 -26.39 -51.12 -4.26
CA LEU A 351 -27.32 -50.01 -4.41
C LEU A 351 -26.72 -48.89 -5.24
N LEU A 352 -25.40 -48.65 -5.16
CA LEU A 352 -24.72 -47.64 -5.95
C LEU A 352 -24.80 -47.96 -7.46
N GLU A 353 -24.52 -49.20 -7.86
CA GLU A 353 -24.64 -49.61 -9.28
C GLU A 353 -26.08 -49.45 -9.79
N SER A 354 -27.06 -49.84 -8.97
CA SER A 354 -28.49 -49.73 -9.26
C SER A 354 -28.98 -48.28 -9.33
N GLU A 355 -28.44 -47.38 -8.50
CA GLU A 355 -28.75 -45.94 -8.59
C GLU A 355 -28.11 -45.33 -9.83
N LEU A 356 -26.82 -45.57 -10.11
CA LEU A 356 -26.11 -44.96 -11.23
C LEU A 356 -26.69 -45.40 -12.59
N PHE A 357 -26.81 -46.71 -12.81
CA PHE A 357 -27.15 -47.30 -14.12
C PHE A 357 -28.61 -47.76 -14.21
N GLY A 358 -29.35 -47.80 -13.10
CA GLY A 358 -30.70 -48.34 -13.08
C GLY A 358 -30.73 -49.87 -13.08
N HIS A 359 -31.93 -50.43 -12.95
CA HIS A 359 -32.14 -51.87 -12.99
C HIS A 359 -33.47 -52.24 -13.63
N ILE A 360 -33.53 -53.45 -14.18
CA ILE A 360 -34.79 -54.07 -14.60
C ILE A 360 -35.39 -54.90 -13.47
N LYS A 361 -36.70 -55.18 -13.54
CA LYS A 361 -37.41 -56.06 -12.63
C LYS A 361 -36.70 -57.42 -12.56
N GLY A 362 -36.42 -57.88 -11.33
CA GLY A 362 -35.73 -59.15 -11.09
C GLY A 362 -34.20 -59.11 -11.13
N ALA A 363 -33.58 -57.92 -11.27
CA ALA A 363 -32.11 -57.79 -11.29
C ALA A 363 -31.42 -58.21 -9.97
N PHE A 364 -32.06 -57.98 -8.82
CA PHE A 364 -31.60 -58.44 -7.50
C PHE A 364 -32.78 -58.70 -6.56
N THR A 365 -32.52 -59.29 -5.38
CA THR A 365 -33.54 -59.54 -4.36
C THR A 365 -34.16 -58.23 -3.86
N GLY A 366 -35.40 -57.95 -4.25
CA GLY A 366 -36.12 -56.70 -3.92
C GLY A 366 -36.46 -55.81 -5.11
N SER A 367 -36.00 -56.12 -6.33
CA SER A 367 -36.31 -55.37 -7.56
C SER A 367 -37.73 -55.65 -8.08
N VAL A 368 -38.75 -55.05 -7.47
CA VAL A 368 -40.17 -55.28 -7.82
C VAL A 368 -40.57 -54.64 -9.16
N LYS A 369 -39.89 -53.57 -9.57
CA LYS A 369 -40.16 -52.78 -10.78
C LYS A 369 -38.88 -52.27 -11.42
N ASP A 370 -38.94 -51.94 -12.71
CA ASP A 370 -37.86 -51.26 -13.41
C ASP A 370 -37.61 -49.87 -12.80
N ARG A 371 -36.34 -49.48 -12.69
CA ARG A 371 -35.93 -48.16 -12.19
C ARG A 371 -34.88 -47.56 -13.11
N LYS A 372 -35.12 -46.32 -13.53
CA LYS A 372 -34.16 -45.53 -14.31
C LYS A 372 -32.97 -45.14 -13.45
N GLY A 373 -31.78 -45.21 -14.03
CA GLY A 373 -30.53 -44.80 -13.39
C GLY A 373 -30.32 -43.28 -13.42
N ARG A 374 -29.38 -42.79 -12.60
CA ARG A 374 -29.01 -41.37 -12.54
C ARG A 374 -28.45 -40.86 -13.86
N PHE A 375 -27.72 -41.69 -14.60
CA PHE A 375 -27.26 -41.34 -15.94
C PHE A 375 -28.39 -41.11 -16.94
N GLU A 376 -29.45 -41.93 -16.88
CA GLU A 376 -30.63 -41.74 -17.73
C GLU A 376 -31.46 -40.52 -17.32
N LEU A 377 -31.55 -40.24 -16.01
CA LEU A 377 -32.24 -39.04 -15.51
C LEU A 377 -31.50 -37.74 -15.88
N ALA A 378 -30.18 -37.83 -16.06
CA ALA A 378 -29.32 -36.71 -16.41
C ALA A 378 -29.11 -36.53 -17.90
N ASP A 379 -29.73 -37.35 -18.75
CA ASP A 379 -29.53 -37.30 -20.20
C ASP A 379 -29.79 -35.88 -20.77
N GLY A 380 -28.84 -35.40 -21.58
CA GLY A 380 -28.75 -34.03 -22.08
C GLY A 380 -28.29 -32.99 -21.05
N GLY A 381 -28.07 -33.36 -19.79
CA GLY A 381 -27.74 -32.49 -18.67
C GLY A 381 -26.36 -32.75 -18.06
N THR A 382 -26.26 -32.70 -16.72
CA THR A 382 -25.00 -32.85 -15.99
C THR A 382 -25.15 -33.80 -14.82
N VAL A 383 -24.21 -34.73 -14.69
CA VAL A 383 -24.08 -35.64 -13.53
C VAL A 383 -22.94 -35.15 -12.65
N PHE A 384 -23.21 -34.96 -11.36
CA PHE A 384 -22.20 -34.69 -10.34
C PHE A 384 -21.96 -35.93 -9.49
N LEU A 385 -20.73 -36.46 -9.56
CA LEU A 385 -20.26 -37.62 -8.81
C LEU A 385 -19.40 -37.15 -7.63
N ASP A 386 -19.98 -37.11 -6.43
CA ASP A 386 -19.24 -36.80 -5.21
C ASP A 386 -18.57 -38.06 -4.65
N GLU A 387 -17.40 -37.88 -4.03
CA GLU A 387 -16.57 -38.94 -3.47
C GLU A 387 -16.19 -40.04 -4.48
N VAL A 388 -15.78 -39.64 -5.69
CA VAL A 388 -15.47 -40.57 -6.80
C VAL A 388 -14.34 -41.56 -6.47
N ALA A 389 -13.47 -41.23 -5.51
CA ALA A 389 -12.42 -42.12 -5.03
C ALA A 389 -12.94 -43.37 -4.29
N ASP A 390 -14.20 -43.37 -3.85
CA ASP A 390 -14.83 -44.51 -3.15
C ASP A 390 -15.55 -45.48 -4.10
N LEU A 391 -15.44 -45.29 -5.42
CA LEU A 391 -16.01 -46.20 -6.40
C LEU A 391 -15.34 -47.57 -6.37
N THR A 392 -16.16 -48.62 -6.42
CA THR A 392 -15.66 -50.00 -6.53
C THR A 392 -15.07 -50.29 -7.91
N PRO A 393 -14.11 -51.23 -8.05
CA PRO A 393 -13.49 -51.53 -9.34
C PRO A 393 -14.47 -51.91 -10.45
N SER A 394 -15.58 -52.60 -10.13
CA SER A 394 -16.63 -52.93 -11.11
C SER A 394 -17.34 -51.68 -11.64
N THR A 395 -17.67 -50.76 -10.73
CA THR A 395 -18.33 -49.49 -11.05
C THR A 395 -17.42 -48.58 -11.86
N GLN A 396 -16.12 -48.55 -11.56
CA GLN A 396 -15.11 -47.79 -12.30
C GLN A 396 -15.06 -48.21 -13.79
N VAL A 397 -15.13 -49.52 -14.09
CA VAL A 397 -15.15 -50.02 -15.49
C VAL A 397 -16.40 -49.56 -16.22
N LYS A 398 -17.57 -49.63 -15.59
CA LYS A 398 -18.83 -49.19 -16.20
C LYS A 398 -18.85 -47.67 -16.41
N LEU A 399 -18.33 -46.90 -15.45
CA LEU A 399 -18.21 -45.45 -15.56
C LEU A 399 -17.28 -45.05 -16.71
N LEU A 400 -16.16 -45.75 -16.88
CA LEU A 400 -15.24 -45.51 -17.99
C LEU A 400 -15.93 -45.67 -19.35
N ARG A 401 -16.76 -46.71 -19.51
CA ARG A 401 -17.56 -46.92 -20.75
C ARG A 401 -18.50 -45.74 -21.01
N VAL A 402 -19.16 -45.21 -19.98
CA VAL A 402 -20.01 -44.02 -20.12
C VAL A 402 -19.20 -42.82 -20.59
N LEU A 403 -18.01 -42.59 -20.02
CA LEU A 403 -17.16 -41.44 -20.36
C LEU A 403 -16.48 -41.54 -21.75
N GLN A 404 -16.30 -42.75 -22.26
CA GLN A 404 -15.66 -42.99 -23.56
C GLN A 404 -16.67 -43.11 -24.69
N GLU A 405 -17.71 -43.92 -24.50
CA GLU A 405 -18.65 -44.33 -25.55
C GLU A 405 -20.03 -43.66 -25.38
N GLY A 406 -20.31 -43.03 -24.24
CA GLY A 406 -21.65 -42.50 -23.93
C GLY A 406 -22.69 -43.61 -23.73
N THR A 407 -22.26 -44.85 -23.45
CA THR A 407 -23.15 -46.00 -23.32
C THR A 407 -23.02 -46.75 -22.00
N PHE A 408 -24.11 -47.37 -21.55
CA PHE A 408 -24.12 -48.28 -20.40
C PHE A 408 -25.24 -49.32 -20.48
N GLU A 409 -25.16 -50.34 -19.63
CA GLU A 409 -26.16 -51.39 -19.48
C GLU A 409 -26.78 -51.32 -18.07
N PRO A 410 -28.12 -51.26 -17.94
CA PRO A 410 -28.78 -51.36 -16.64
C PRO A 410 -28.48 -52.69 -15.95
N VAL A 411 -28.48 -52.70 -14.62
CA VAL A 411 -28.22 -53.94 -13.86
C VAL A 411 -29.28 -54.98 -14.21
N GLY A 412 -28.81 -56.17 -14.63
CA GLY A 412 -29.65 -57.29 -15.05
C GLY A 412 -30.13 -57.24 -16.51
N SER A 413 -29.74 -56.23 -17.30
CA SER A 413 -30.10 -56.12 -18.72
C SER A 413 -28.86 -56.23 -19.62
N ASP A 414 -29.04 -56.85 -20.79
CA ASP A 414 -28.08 -56.90 -21.91
C ASP A 414 -28.30 -55.79 -22.95
N ARG A 415 -29.28 -54.90 -22.72
CA ARG A 415 -29.61 -53.81 -23.64
C ARG A 415 -28.79 -52.57 -23.29
N THR A 416 -27.88 -52.22 -24.19
CA THR A 416 -27.11 -50.99 -24.14
C THR A 416 -28.02 -49.76 -24.31
N ARG A 417 -27.81 -48.74 -23.48
CA ARG A 417 -28.45 -47.42 -23.54
C ARG A 417 -27.38 -46.36 -23.81
N THR A 418 -27.71 -45.40 -24.66
CA THR A 418 -26.86 -44.24 -24.98
C THR A 418 -27.35 -43.01 -24.22
N VAL A 419 -26.44 -42.23 -23.64
CA VAL A 419 -26.73 -40.97 -22.95
C VAL A 419 -25.68 -39.92 -23.30
N ASP A 420 -26.11 -38.67 -23.38
CA ASP A 420 -25.24 -37.50 -23.53
C ASP A 420 -25.21 -36.70 -22.24
N VAL A 421 -24.16 -36.88 -21.44
CA VAL A 421 -24.05 -36.29 -20.10
C VAL A 421 -22.70 -35.62 -19.90
N ARG A 422 -22.74 -34.40 -19.36
CA ARG A 422 -21.52 -33.77 -18.82
C ARG A 422 -21.24 -34.35 -17.44
N VAL A 423 -20.02 -34.81 -17.20
CA VAL A 423 -19.62 -35.40 -15.91
C VAL A 423 -18.76 -34.42 -15.11
N LEU A 424 -19.22 -34.07 -13.91
CA LEU A 424 -18.45 -33.35 -12.90
C LEU A 424 -18.15 -34.32 -11.76
N SER A 425 -16.91 -34.40 -11.31
CA SER A 425 -16.50 -35.29 -10.23
C SER A 425 -15.91 -34.49 -9.07
N ALA A 426 -16.06 -35.00 -7.85
CA ALA A 426 -15.45 -34.42 -6.65
C ALA A 426 -14.82 -35.50 -5.77
N THR A 427 -13.74 -35.12 -5.10
CA THR A 427 -13.02 -36.00 -4.15
C THR A 427 -12.35 -35.18 -3.06
N ASN A 428 -12.23 -35.76 -1.88
CA ASN A 428 -11.40 -35.30 -0.77
C ASN A 428 -10.09 -36.09 -0.62
N LYS A 429 -9.92 -37.18 -1.37
CA LYS A 429 -8.69 -38.00 -1.41
C LYS A 429 -7.82 -37.60 -2.58
N ASP A 430 -6.52 -37.86 -2.45
CA ASP A 430 -5.56 -37.73 -3.54
C ASP A 430 -5.74 -38.89 -4.53
N LEU A 431 -6.30 -38.59 -5.70
CA LEU A 431 -6.54 -39.61 -6.74
C LEU A 431 -5.23 -40.20 -7.30
N GLU A 432 -4.14 -39.44 -7.33
CA GLU A 432 -2.86 -39.96 -7.82
C GLU A 432 -2.30 -41.01 -6.86
N GLU A 433 -2.50 -40.83 -5.56
CA GLU A 433 -2.15 -41.84 -4.55
C GLU A 433 -3.03 -43.09 -4.67
N GLU A 434 -4.33 -42.93 -4.90
CA GLU A 434 -5.26 -44.05 -5.09
C GLU A 434 -4.94 -44.88 -6.35
N VAL A 435 -4.48 -44.23 -7.42
CA VAL A 435 -3.97 -44.90 -8.63
C VAL A 435 -2.67 -45.66 -8.33
N ARG A 436 -1.71 -45.03 -7.64
CA ARG A 436 -0.47 -45.70 -7.20
C ARG A 436 -0.76 -46.92 -6.31
N ALA A 437 -1.78 -46.83 -5.47
CA ALA A 437 -2.23 -47.91 -4.60
C ALA A 437 -3.10 -48.98 -5.32
N ARG A 438 -3.34 -48.85 -6.64
CA ARG A 438 -4.17 -49.75 -7.47
C ARG A 438 -5.63 -49.88 -6.99
N ARG A 439 -6.13 -48.91 -6.23
CA ARG A 439 -7.54 -48.85 -5.82
C ARG A 439 -8.39 -48.06 -6.81
N PHE A 440 -7.75 -47.19 -7.58
CA PHE A 440 -8.37 -46.43 -8.66
C PHE A 440 -7.64 -46.73 -9.98
N ARG A 441 -8.39 -46.86 -11.08
CA ARG A 441 -7.80 -47.14 -12.39
C ARG A 441 -7.16 -45.89 -12.99
N ASP A 442 -6.02 -46.09 -13.67
CA ASP A 442 -5.28 -45.04 -14.36
C ASP A 442 -6.07 -44.46 -15.55
N ASP A 443 -6.69 -45.33 -16.36
CA ASP A 443 -7.51 -44.96 -17.51
C ASP A 443 -8.70 -44.06 -17.13
N LEU A 444 -9.37 -44.36 -16.02
CA LEU A 444 -10.46 -43.58 -15.47
C LEU A 444 -9.98 -42.23 -14.90
N PHE A 445 -8.82 -42.21 -14.23
CA PHE A 445 -8.23 -40.98 -13.70
C PHE A 445 -8.00 -39.94 -14.79
N TYR A 446 -7.31 -40.31 -15.88
CA TYR A 446 -7.02 -39.37 -16.97
C TYR A 446 -8.29 -38.91 -17.71
N ARG A 447 -9.38 -39.68 -17.66
CA ARG A 447 -10.65 -39.31 -18.30
C ARG A 447 -11.54 -38.43 -17.43
N LEU A 448 -11.45 -38.55 -16.10
CA LEU A 448 -12.18 -37.72 -15.15
C LEU A 448 -11.46 -36.41 -14.85
N CYS A 449 -10.14 -36.46 -14.68
CA CYS A 449 -9.30 -35.32 -14.31
C CYS A 449 -8.75 -34.56 -15.52
N VAL A 450 -9.63 -34.20 -16.47
CA VAL A 450 -9.23 -33.39 -17.63
C VAL A 450 -8.93 -31.95 -17.19
N VAL A 451 -9.83 -31.35 -16.41
CA VAL A 451 -9.63 -30.04 -15.80
C VAL A 451 -9.72 -30.15 -14.28
N PRO A 452 -8.60 -30.08 -13.54
CA PRO A 452 -8.61 -30.09 -12.09
C PRO A 452 -8.91 -28.69 -11.53
N LEU A 453 -9.95 -28.57 -10.71
CA LEU A 453 -10.30 -27.35 -9.96
C LEU A 453 -10.09 -27.58 -8.47
N ARG A 454 -9.11 -26.90 -7.87
CA ARG A 454 -8.80 -27.01 -6.44
C ARG A 454 -9.54 -25.96 -5.63
N VAL A 455 -10.35 -26.42 -4.68
CA VAL A 455 -11.04 -25.54 -3.72
C VAL A 455 -10.17 -25.41 -2.46
N PRO A 456 -9.76 -24.18 -2.08
CA PRO A 456 -8.89 -23.98 -0.93
C PRO A 456 -9.62 -24.30 0.40
N PRO A 457 -8.91 -24.92 1.37
CA PRO A 457 -9.44 -25.14 2.71
C PRO A 457 -9.64 -23.81 3.45
N LEU A 458 -10.54 -23.78 4.42
CA LEU A 458 -10.95 -22.56 5.13
C LEU A 458 -9.78 -21.85 5.84
N ARG A 459 -8.80 -22.62 6.35
CA ARG A 459 -7.58 -22.08 6.98
C ARG A 459 -6.69 -21.27 6.03
N GLU A 460 -6.73 -21.53 4.72
CA GLU A 460 -5.97 -20.78 3.69
C GLU A 460 -6.73 -19.53 3.22
N ARG A 461 -7.99 -19.37 3.64
CA ARG A 461 -8.87 -18.23 3.35
C ARG A 461 -9.54 -17.71 4.63
N ALA A 462 -8.74 -17.55 5.69
CA ALA A 462 -9.24 -17.11 7.00
C ALA A 462 -9.92 -15.72 6.95
N ASP A 463 -9.53 -14.88 5.99
CA ASP A 463 -10.14 -13.56 5.76
C ASP A 463 -11.59 -13.63 5.22
N ASP A 464 -12.01 -14.78 4.66
CA ASP A 464 -13.38 -15.02 4.23
C ASP A 464 -14.31 -15.39 5.40
N ILE A 465 -13.77 -15.74 6.58
CA ILE A 465 -14.55 -16.23 7.73
C ILE A 465 -15.59 -15.21 8.23
N PRO A 466 -15.26 -13.90 8.38
CA PRO A 466 -16.27 -12.91 8.76
C PRO A 466 -17.44 -12.86 7.79
N LEU A 467 -17.16 -12.86 6.48
CA LEU A 467 -18.17 -12.82 5.42
C LEU A 467 -19.05 -14.08 5.44
N LEU A 468 -18.45 -15.25 5.62
CA LEU A 468 -19.17 -16.52 5.76
C LEU A 468 -20.05 -16.53 7.01
N ALA A 469 -19.54 -16.02 8.13
CA ALA A 469 -20.27 -15.99 9.39
C ALA A 469 -21.51 -15.09 9.30
N ASP A 470 -21.36 -13.89 8.73
CA ASP A 470 -22.47 -12.98 8.49
C ASP A 470 -23.51 -13.59 7.54
N HIS A 471 -23.05 -14.23 6.45
CA HIS A 471 -23.94 -14.91 5.51
C HIS A 471 -24.80 -15.98 6.19
N PHE A 472 -24.20 -16.85 7.02
CA PHE A 472 -24.94 -17.90 7.72
C PHE A 472 -25.88 -17.36 8.81
N LEU A 473 -25.48 -16.30 9.52
CA LEU A 473 -26.32 -15.66 10.52
C LEU A 473 -27.53 -14.95 9.88
N MET A 474 -27.35 -14.25 8.76
CA MET A 474 -28.45 -13.65 8.00
C MET A 474 -29.43 -14.69 7.47
N ARG A 475 -28.94 -15.81 6.95
CA ARG A 475 -29.81 -16.89 6.46
C ARG A 475 -30.62 -17.54 7.60
N SER A 476 -30.03 -17.66 8.79
CA SER A 476 -30.68 -18.22 9.96
C SER A 476 -31.72 -17.28 10.57
N SER A 477 -31.51 -15.96 10.51
CA SER A 477 -32.47 -14.96 11.00
C SER A 477 -33.71 -14.85 10.11
N ALA A 478 -33.55 -14.98 8.78
CA ALA A 478 -34.65 -14.97 7.81
C ALA A 478 -35.63 -16.16 8.01
N THR A 479 -35.12 -17.29 8.51
CA THR A 479 -35.91 -18.51 8.71
C THR A 479 -36.65 -18.52 10.06
N SER A 480 -36.23 -17.68 11.03
CA SER A 480 -36.61 -17.80 12.44
C SER A 480 -37.09 -16.50 13.10
N GLY A 481 -37.66 -15.56 12.34
CA GLY A 481 -38.37 -14.40 12.90
C GLY A 481 -37.54 -13.13 13.15
N GLY A 482 -36.46 -12.91 12.40
CA GLY A 482 -35.85 -11.57 12.29
C GLY A 482 -34.88 -11.17 13.40
N ARG A 483 -34.48 -12.08 14.30
CA ARG A 483 -33.46 -11.80 15.31
C ARG A 483 -32.07 -11.64 14.68
N LYS A 484 -31.52 -10.43 14.74
CA LYS A 484 -30.16 -10.13 14.26
C LYS A 484 -29.15 -10.39 15.38
N LEU A 485 -28.29 -11.39 15.18
CA LEU A 485 -27.20 -11.72 16.09
C LEU A 485 -25.89 -11.16 15.52
N SER A 486 -25.09 -10.57 16.39
CA SER A 486 -23.74 -10.10 16.09
C SER A 486 -22.71 -11.00 16.78
N ILE A 487 -21.52 -11.10 16.20
CA ILE A 487 -20.39 -11.86 16.77
C ILE A 487 -19.48 -10.87 17.51
N SER A 488 -19.02 -11.24 18.71
CA SER A 488 -18.04 -10.41 19.43
C SER A 488 -16.65 -10.51 18.80
N ASP A 489 -15.87 -9.43 18.87
CA ASP A 489 -14.50 -9.37 18.32
C ASP A 489 -13.60 -10.50 18.85
N GLN A 490 -13.79 -10.88 20.12
CA GLN A 490 -13.06 -11.99 20.74
C GLN A 490 -13.37 -13.34 20.09
N VAL A 491 -14.63 -13.57 19.70
CA VAL A 491 -15.03 -14.80 19.00
C VAL A 491 -14.52 -14.78 17.56
N MET A 492 -14.54 -13.61 16.90
CA MET A 492 -14.02 -13.48 15.54
C MET A 492 -12.52 -13.77 15.47
N GLU A 493 -11.74 -13.34 16.47
CA GLU A 493 -10.31 -13.65 16.56
C GLU A 493 -10.05 -15.16 16.76
N VAL A 494 -10.87 -15.83 17.60
CA VAL A 494 -10.81 -17.29 17.76
C VAL A 494 -11.16 -17.99 16.44
N PHE A 495 -12.14 -17.49 15.69
CA PHE A 495 -12.51 -18.07 14.41
C PHE A 495 -11.39 -17.92 13.37
N ARG A 496 -10.73 -16.77 13.28
CA ARG A 496 -9.60 -16.57 12.35
C ARG A 496 -8.37 -17.42 12.68
N SER A 497 -8.11 -17.64 13.98
CA SER A 497 -6.94 -18.41 14.45
C SER A 497 -7.16 -19.93 14.50
N SER A 498 -8.36 -20.41 14.19
CA SER A 498 -8.70 -21.84 14.23
C SER A 498 -8.38 -22.56 12.92
N ASN A 499 -8.03 -23.85 13.00
CA ASN A 499 -7.62 -24.64 11.85
C ASN A 499 -8.77 -25.21 11.00
N TRP A 500 -10.01 -25.19 11.50
CA TRP A 500 -11.23 -25.64 10.83
C TRP A 500 -11.09 -26.96 10.01
N PRO A 501 -10.79 -28.11 10.65
CA PRO A 501 -10.64 -29.39 9.96
C PRO A 501 -11.87 -29.83 9.14
N GLY A 502 -13.08 -29.44 9.55
CA GLY A 502 -14.32 -29.66 8.79
C GLY A 502 -14.72 -28.49 7.90
N ASN A 503 -13.84 -27.51 7.72
CA ASN A 503 -13.98 -26.36 6.83
C ASN A 503 -15.31 -25.60 7.03
N VAL A 504 -15.98 -25.21 5.94
CA VAL A 504 -17.21 -24.40 5.98
C VAL A 504 -18.35 -25.15 6.65
N ARG A 505 -18.41 -26.48 6.51
CA ARG A 505 -19.41 -27.33 7.17
C ARG A 505 -19.26 -27.28 8.70
N GLU A 506 -18.04 -27.31 9.21
CA GLU A 506 -17.79 -27.16 10.65
C GLU A 506 -18.14 -25.75 11.14
N LEU A 507 -17.73 -24.70 10.41
CA LEU A 507 -18.09 -23.31 10.74
C LEU A 507 -19.60 -23.13 10.80
N GLN A 508 -20.34 -23.65 9.82
CA GLN A 508 -21.80 -23.61 9.81
C GLN A 508 -22.41 -24.30 11.04
N ASN A 509 -21.92 -25.49 11.40
CA ASN A 509 -22.39 -26.22 12.57
C ASN A 509 -22.10 -25.49 13.88
N VAL A 510 -20.92 -24.87 14.00
CA VAL A 510 -20.52 -24.06 15.16
C VAL A 510 -21.40 -22.82 15.30
N LEU A 511 -21.65 -22.11 14.20
CA LEU A 511 -22.52 -20.92 14.19
C LEU A 511 -23.97 -21.29 14.53
N GLN A 512 -24.47 -22.40 13.99
CA GLN A 512 -25.80 -22.91 14.34
C GLN A 512 -25.88 -23.28 15.82
N PHE A 513 -24.86 -23.94 16.37
CA PHE A 513 -24.80 -24.23 17.81
C PHE A 513 -24.80 -22.94 18.64
N ALA A 514 -24.00 -21.96 18.26
CA ALA A 514 -23.92 -20.67 18.94
C ALA A 514 -25.26 -19.92 18.88
N TRP A 515 -25.95 -19.95 17.74
CA TRP A 515 -27.29 -19.38 17.56
C TRP A 515 -28.32 -20.02 18.51
N ILE A 516 -28.31 -21.35 18.66
CA ILE A 516 -29.21 -22.07 19.59
C ILE A 516 -28.91 -21.75 21.05
N LYS A 517 -27.64 -21.58 21.41
CA LYS A 517 -27.20 -21.33 22.80
C LYS A 517 -27.32 -19.87 23.20
N CYS A 518 -27.20 -18.94 22.26
CA CYS A 518 -27.22 -17.52 22.54
C CYS A 518 -28.66 -17.05 22.82
N LYS A 519 -28.89 -16.60 24.06
CA LYS A 519 -30.16 -15.98 24.47
C LYS A 519 -30.17 -14.46 24.29
N GLY A 520 -29.02 -13.84 24.00
CA GLY A 520 -28.86 -12.41 23.71
C GLY A 520 -28.58 -12.14 22.23
N ASP A 521 -28.25 -10.90 21.88
CA ASP A 521 -27.99 -10.51 20.48
C ASP A 521 -26.48 -10.52 20.13
N LEU A 522 -25.64 -10.91 21.09
CA LEU A 522 -24.19 -10.99 20.94
C LEU A 522 -23.66 -12.40 21.25
N ILE A 523 -22.96 -13.00 20.29
CA ILE A 523 -22.30 -14.30 20.44
C ILE A 523 -20.95 -14.10 21.15
N LEU A 524 -20.86 -14.68 22.35
CA LEU A 524 -19.68 -14.71 23.21
C LEU A 524 -19.02 -16.10 23.19
N ILE A 525 -17.79 -16.19 23.70
CA ILE A 525 -17.00 -17.45 23.75
C ILE A 525 -17.76 -18.57 24.47
N GLU A 526 -18.56 -18.25 25.48
CA GLU A 526 -19.39 -19.20 26.24
C GLU A 526 -20.54 -19.82 25.44
N HIS A 527 -20.88 -19.27 24.27
CA HIS A 527 -21.89 -19.83 23.38
C HIS A 527 -21.29 -20.81 22.36
N LEU A 528 -19.96 -20.88 22.23
CA LEU A 528 -19.29 -21.78 21.29
C LEU A 528 -19.19 -23.21 21.82
N PRO A 529 -18.97 -24.24 20.99
CA PRO A 529 -18.68 -25.59 21.45
C PRO A 529 -17.38 -25.67 22.29
N PRO A 530 -17.27 -26.63 23.24
CA PRO A 530 -16.09 -26.76 24.11
C PRO A 530 -14.75 -26.90 23.37
N SER A 531 -14.75 -27.49 22.17
CA SER A 531 -13.57 -27.66 21.31
C SER A 531 -12.90 -26.34 20.93
N LEU A 532 -13.67 -25.28 20.71
CA LEU A 532 -13.15 -23.94 20.36
C LEU A 532 -12.87 -23.06 21.59
N ARG A 533 -13.45 -23.39 22.75
CA ARG A 533 -13.21 -22.65 24.01
C ARG A 533 -11.79 -22.86 24.55
N LEU A 534 -11.22 -24.05 24.35
CA LEU A 534 -9.87 -24.40 24.81
C LEU A 534 -8.78 -23.63 24.05
N THR A 535 -8.99 -23.34 22.77
CA THR A 535 -8.08 -22.56 21.93
C THR A 535 -8.08 -21.07 22.32
N GLY A 536 -9.25 -20.51 22.69
CA GLY A 536 -9.38 -19.11 23.13
C GLY A 536 -8.74 -18.80 24.51
N ALA A 537 -8.68 -19.78 25.41
CA ALA A 537 -8.02 -19.63 26.72
C ALA A 537 -6.49 -19.43 26.60
N GLN A 538 -5.87 -19.95 25.53
CA GLN A 538 -4.45 -19.73 25.26
C GLN A 538 -4.19 -18.34 24.61
N ALA A 539 -5.10 -17.85 23.75
CA ALA A 539 -4.99 -16.54 23.11
C ALA A 539 -5.16 -15.36 24.11
N THR A 540 -6.11 -15.48 25.05
CA THR A 540 -6.36 -14.46 26.09
C THR A 540 -5.18 -14.29 27.07
N SER A 541 -4.35 -15.32 27.25
CA SER A 541 -3.13 -15.24 28.07
C SER A 541 -2.03 -14.35 27.47
N LYS A 542 -1.97 -14.21 26.13
CA LYS A 542 -1.01 -13.33 25.44
C LYS A 542 -1.41 -11.86 25.51
N ILE A 543 -2.71 -11.56 25.51
CA ILE A 543 -3.23 -10.18 25.52
C ILE A 543 -3.05 -9.53 26.91
N ARG A 544 -3.18 -10.32 27.99
CA ARG A 544 -3.05 -9.82 29.37
C ARG A 544 -1.63 -9.37 29.77
N ARG A 545 -0.59 -9.68 28.99
CA ARG A 545 0.80 -9.24 29.26
C ARG A 545 1.13 -7.85 28.71
N ARG A 546 0.26 -7.20 27.93
CA ARG A 546 0.54 -5.90 27.29
C ARG A 546 -0.18 -4.68 27.89
N ARG A 547 -1.01 -4.83 28.92
CA ARG A 547 -1.59 -3.70 29.66
C ARG A 547 -1.27 -3.85 31.13
N GLY A 548 -0.36 -3.02 31.62
CA GLY A 548 -0.12 -2.86 33.04
C GLY A 548 -1.35 -2.26 33.70
N LEU A 549 -1.82 -2.87 34.78
CA LEU A 549 -2.51 -2.20 35.87
C LEU A 549 -2.56 -3.11 37.10
N THR A 550 -2.15 -2.50 38.21
CA THR A 550 -2.28 -2.90 39.61
C THR A 550 -3.73 -3.15 40.00
N VAL A 551 -4.05 -4.25 40.70
CA VAL A 551 -5.07 -4.26 41.77
C VAL A 551 -4.80 -5.39 42.77
N ASP A 552 -5.04 -5.05 44.04
CA ASP A 552 -5.09 -5.85 45.26
C ASP A 552 -5.92 -7.14 45.23
N ALA A 553 -5.65 -7.94 46.28
CA ALA A 553 -6.13 -9.26 46.61
C ALA A 553 -7.67 -9.46 46.62
N VAL A 554 -8.13 -10.56 46.01
CA VAL A 554 -9.25 -11.40 46.50
C VAL A 554 -8.96 -12.87 46.13
N SER A 555 -9.33 -13.76 47.04
CA SER A 555 -8.85 -15.14 47.21
C SER A 555 -9.78 -16.22 46.59
N ILE A 556 -9.17 -17.29 46.02
CA ILE A 556 -9.59 -18.73 45.94
C ILE A 556 -10.64 -19.15 44.87
N PRO A 557 -10.63 -20.39 44.28
CA PRO A 557 -9.70 -21.52 44.40
C PRO A 557 -9.01 -22.00 43.09
N VAL A 558 -7.89 -22.67 43.37
CA VAL A 558 -7.05 -23.53 42.54
C VAL A 558 -7.80 -24.48 41.59
N ILE A 559 -7.51 -24.37 40.29
CA ILE A 559 -7.40 -25.52 39.38
C ILE A 559 -6.00 -25.44 38.77
N ALA A 560 -5.17 -26.42 39.09
CA ALA A 560 -3.74 -26.46 38.79
C ALA A 560 -3.48 -26.48 37.28
N SER A 561 -2.91 -25.41 36.75
CA SER A 561 -2.21 -25.38 35.46
C SER A 561 -0.72 -25.16 35.76
N LEU A 562 0.12 -26.06 35.26
CA LEU A 562 1.56 -26.14 35.51
C LEU A 562 2.26 -24.77 35.34
N HIS A 563 2.68 -24.18 36.45
CA HIS A 563 3.81 -23.26 36.50
C HIS A 563 4.69 -23.67 37.69
N CYS A 564 5.99 -23.82 37.42
CA CYS A 564 7.09 -23.99 38.38
C CYS A 564 6.94 -25.16 39.37
N ILE A 565 7.32 -26.37 38.93
CA ILE A 565 7.67 -27.43 39.89
C ILE A 565 9.02 -27.05 40.52
N THR A 566 8.99 -26.54 41.75
CA THR A 566 10.17 -26.53 42.63
C THR A 566 10.57 -27.99 42.91
N ALA A 567 11.86 -28.23 43.20
CA ALA A 567 12.50 -29.54 43.27
C ALA A 567 11.79 -30.62 44.13
N GLY A 568 10.83 -30.26 44.99
CA GLY A 568 10.03 -31.20 45.79
C GLY A 568 8.76 -31.76 45.13
N GLY A 569 8.31 -31.25 43.97
CA GLY A 569 7.08 -31.72 43.32
C GLY A 569 7.26 -32.97 42.45
N TRP A 570 8.47 -33.17 41.91
CA TRP A 570 8.80 -34.31 41.05
C TRP A 570 8.75 -35.65 41.79
N THR A 571 9.17 -35.69 43.05
CA THR A 571 9.15 -36.91 43.89
C THR A 571 7.73 -37.35 44.24
N LYS A 572 6.77 -36.43 44.34
CA LYS A 572 5.36 -36.73 44.59
C LYS A 572 4.65 -37.27 43.35
N PHE A 573 5.00 -36.73 42.18
CA PHE A 573 4.49 -37.17 40.88
C PHE A 573 5.05 -38.56 40.49
N ALA A 574 6.34 -38.81 40.73
CA ALA A 574 6.98 -40.10 40.48
C ALA A 574 6.35 -41.24 41.32
N LYS A 575 6.11 -41.00 42.63
CA LYS A 575 5.42 -41.97 43.50
C LYS A 575 3.96 -42.25 43.11
N GLN A 576 3.26 -41.27 42.54
CA GLN A 576 1.89 -41.46 42.05
C GLN A 576 1.84 -42.25 40.73
N MET A 577 2.86 -42.14 39.88
CA MET A 577 2.98 -42.92 38.64
C MET A 577 3.44 -44.36 38.90
N GLU A 578 4.33 -44.60 39.88
CA GLU A 578 4.68 -45.95 40.35
C GLU A 578 3.49 -46.71 40.93
N ALA A 579 2.61 -46.02 41.66
CA ALA A 579 1.37 -46.60 42.19
C ALA A 579 0.31 -46.89 41.10
N ALA A 580 0.49 -46.36 39.89
CA ALA A 580 -0.43 -46.51 38.75
C ALA A 580 0.02 -47.55 37.71
N GLY A 581 1.17 -48.21 37.90
CA GLY A 581 1.61 -49.37 37.10
C GLY A 581 1.93 -49.07 35.63
N ALA A 582 2.55 -47.92 35.33
CA ALA A 582 2.95 -47.57 33.96
C ALA A 582 4.42 -47.96 33.70
N ASP A 583 4.65 -49.00 32.89
CA ASP A 583 6.00 -49.57 32.64
C ASP A 583 6.86 -48.86 31.59
N ALA A 584 6.41 -47.74 31.00
CA ALA A 584 7.27 -46.91 30.15
C ALA A 584 6.70 -45.49 29.98
N LEU A 585 7.56 -44.48 30.14
CA LEU A 585 7.26 -43.08 29.86
C LEU A 585 8.35 -42.53 28.94
N GLU A 586 8.01 -42.29 27.66
CA GLU A 586 8.83 -41.47 26.77
C GLU A 586 8.54 -39.98 27.04
N LEU A 587 9.53 -39.25 27.52
CA LEU A 587 9.44 -37.82 27.83
C LEU A 587 10.15 -37.00 26.74
N ASN A 588 9.39 -36.34 25.87
CA ASN A 588 9.90 -35.31 24.96
C ASN A 588 9.88 -33.95 25.66
N VAL A 589 11.04 -33.45 26.09
CA VAL A 589 11.17 -32.13 26.71
C VAL A 589 11.38 -31.08 25.62
N PHE A 590 10.34 -30.30 25.31
CA PHE A 590 10.46 -29.09 24.49
C PHE A 590 10.75 -27.88 25.38
N VAL A 591 11.92 -27.27 25.22
CA VAL A 591 12.25 -25.98 25.88
C VAL A 591 12.10 -24.87 24.85
N MET A 592 11.11 -24.00 25.03
CA MET A 592 10.96 -22.78 24.23
C MET A 592 12.09 -21.81 24.56
N PRO A 593 12.67 -21.09 23.58
CA PRO A 593 13.74 -20.13 23.83
C PRO A 593 13.18 -18.95 24.64
N LEU A 594 13.81 -18.69 25.78
CA LEU A 594 13.56 -17.52 26.61
C LEU A 594 14.42 -16.37 26.05
N ASP A 595 13.75 -15.31 25.60
CA ASP A 595 14.31 -13.97 25.32
C ASP A 595 15.40 -13.86 24.21
N PRO A 596 15.11 -13.21 23.06
CA PRO A 596 16.07 -13.05 21.95
C PRO A 596 17.20 -12.05 22.24
N ARG A 597 17.32 -11.51 23.46
CA ARG A 597 18.35 -10.52 23.84
C ARG A 597 19.53 -11.10 24.64
N ARG A 598 19.59 -12.41 24.89
CA ARG A 598 20.70 -13.05 25.63
C ARG A 598 21.68 -13.80 24.74
N ASP A 599 22.93 -13.79 25.15
CA ASP A 599 24.07 -14.34 24.42
C ASP A 599 24.02 -15.88 24.38
N ALA A 600 24.41 -16.48 23.24
CA ALA A 600 24.23 -17.90 22.97
C ALA A 600 24.96 -18.83 23.97
N ARG A 601 26.07 -18.36 24.56
CA ARG A 601 26.84 -19.09 25.57
C ARG A 601 26.15 -19.22 26.92
N GLU A 602 25.24 -18.30 27.28
CA GLU A 602 24.47 -18.42 28.53
C GLU A 602 23.34 -19.43 28.41
N HIS A 603 22.71 -19.54 27.22
CA HIS A 603 21.68 -20.55 26.96
C HIS A 603 22.26 -21.97 27.04
N GLU A 604 23.45 -22.18 26.48
CA GLU A 604 24.13 -23.48 26.49
C GLU A 604 24.45 -23.96 27.93
N LYS A 605 24.81 -23.04 28.82
CA LYS A 605 25.09 -23.32 30.23
C LYS A 605 23.83 -23.69 31.02
N ILE A 606 22.71 -23.00 30.77
CA ILE A 606 21.41 -23.30 31.40
C ILE A 606 20.89 -24.67 30.96
N HIS A 607 21.04 -25.02 29.68
CA HIS A 607 20.64 -26.33 29.16
C HIS A 607 21.48 -27.47 29.77
N PHE A 608 22.79 -27.25 29.98
CA PHE A 608 23.67 -28.22 30.61
C PHE A 608 23.35 -28.44 32.09
N ASP A 609 23.09 -27.37 32.85
CA ASP A 609 22.78 -27.45 34.28
C ASP A 609 21.44 -28.17 34.54
N ILE A 610 20.42 -27.91 33.73
CA ILE A 610 19.12 -28.60 33.81
C ILE A 610 19.27 -30.09 33.50
N ALA A 611 20.08 -30.44 32.49
CA ALA A 611 20.32 -31.84 32.13
C ALA A 611 21.08 -32.62 33.22
N GLN A 612 22.06 -31.98 33.90
CA GLN A 612 22.77 -32.56 35.04
C GLN A 612 21.85 -32.79 36.25
N GLN A 613 20.93 -31.85 36.51
CA GLN A 613 20.02 -31.90 37.65
C GLN A 613 18.91 -32.97 37.47
N VAL A 614 18.50 -33.24 36.23
CA VAL A 614 17.59 -34.36 35.90
C VAL A 614 18.29 -35.72 36.07
N LYS A 615 19.58 -35.81 35.71
CA LYS A 615 20.38 -37.04 35.82
C LYS A 615 20.66 -37.47 37.26
N SER A 616 20.76 -36.53 38.19
CA SER A 616 21.03 -36.83 39.61
C SER A 616 19.78 -37.16 40.43
N THR A 617 18.59 -36.92 39.90
CA THR A 617 17.32 -37.03 40.66
C THR A 617 16.56 -38.35 40.40
N ILE A 618 16.94 -39.14 39.39
CA ILE A 618 16.18 -40.32 38.95
C ILE A 618 17.09 -41.58 38.94
N SER A 619 16.87 -42.52 39.87
CA SER A 619 17.56 -43.83 39.92
C SER A 619 16.85 -44.92 39.10
N ILE A 620 16.53 -44.63 37.84
CA ILE A 620 15.99 -45.61 36.88
C ILE A 620 16.81 -45.48 35.58
N PRO A 621 17.22 -46.57 34.91
CA PRO A 621 18.04 -46.48 33.70
C PRO A 621 17.25 -45.82 32.56
N LEU A 622 17.52 -44.54 32.28
CA LEU A 622 16.96 -43.81 31.15
C LEU A 622 17.76 -44.10 29.87
N SER A 623 17.09 -44.57 28.82
CA SER A 623 17.61 -44.49 27.45
C SER A 623 17.30 -43.10 26.89
N LEU A 624 18.33 -42.26 26.74
CA LEU A 624 18.20 -40.91 26.18
C LEU A 624 18.34 -41.00 24.66
N LYS A 625 17.24 -40.83 23.90
CA LYS A 625 17.31 -40.49 22.47
C LYS A 625 17.22 -38.97 22.33
N VAL A 626 18.37 -38.30 22.24
CA VAL A 626 18.43 -36.92 21.75
C VAL A 626 18.25 -36.99 20.23
N GLY A 627 17.02 -36.79 19.75
CA GLY A 627 16.73 -36.68 18.32
C GLY A 627 17.34 -35.40 17.76
N THR A 628 18.39 -35.57 16.95
CA THR A 628 19.10 -34.54 16.21
C THR A 628 18.22 -33.89 15.15
N PHE A 629 17.67 -32.71 15.41
CA PHE A 629 17.21 -31.79 14.36
C PHE A 629 18.39 -30.92 13.90
N PHE A 630 19.39 -31.56 13.28
CA PHE A 630 20.56 -30.87 12.70
C PHE A 630 20.92 -31.34 11.29
N SER A 631 19.98 -31.96 10.55
CA SER A 631 20.17 -32.33 9.13
C SER A 631 19.27 -31.58 8.14
N GLY A 632 18.36 -30.71 8.61
CA GLY A 632 17.47 -29.91 7.75
C GLY A 632 17.92 -28.47 7.50
N LEU A 633 18.79 -27.90 8.33
CA LEU A 633 19.22 -26.49 8.21
C LEU A 633 20.53 -26.31 7.42
N VAL A 634 21.36 -27.37 7.32
CA VAL A 634 22.66 -27.31 6.61
C VAL A 634 22.48 -27.52 5.09
N LYS A 635 21.43 -28.22 4.66
CA LYS A 635 21.09 -28.32 3.23
C LYS A 635 20.51 -27.02 2.65
N THR A 636 19.73 -26.28 3.44
CA THR A 636 19.17 -24.97 3.05
C THR A 636 20.18 -23.83 3.12
N LEU A 637 21.20 -23.93 3.98
CA LEU A 637 22.28 -22.92 4.02
C LEU A 637 23.36 -23.12 2.95
N THR A 638 23.49 -24.33 2.39
CA THR A 638 24.42 -24.56 1.26
C THR A 638 23.78 -24.22 -0.09
N GLU A 639 22.46 -24.31 -0.23
CA GLU A 639 21.72 -23.82 -1.42
C GLU A 639 21.48 -22.29 -1.41
N LEU A 640 21.45 -21.63 -0.25
CA LEU A 640 21.40 -20.16 -0.16
C LEU A 640 22.74 -19.49 -0.49
N SER A 641 23.87 -20.22 -0.44
CA SER A 641 25.18 -19.72 -0.90
C SER A 641 25.37 -19.76 -2.42
N ARG A 642 24.42 -20.31 -3.18
CA ARG A 642 24.39 -20.27 -4.66
C ARG A 642 23.44 -19.23 -5.24
N ILE A 643 22.74 -18.45 -4.40
CA ILE A 643 21.84 -17.36 -4.81
C ILE A 643 22.50 -15.98 -4.63
N VAL A 644 23.80 -15.94 -4.30
CA VAL A 644 24.61 -14.70 -4.23
C VAL A 644 25.56 -14.52 -5.42
N ASP A 645 25.72 -15.52 -6.30
CA ASP A 645 26.46 -15.38 -7.57
C ASP A 645 25.56 -15.17 -8.81
N GLY A 646 24.31 -14.74 -8.61
CA GLY A 646 23.30 -14.62 -9.68
C GLY A 646 22.48 -13.34 -9.67
N LEU A 647 22.97 -12.27 -9.03
CA LEU A 647 22.36 -10.94 -9.03
C LEU A 647 23.29 -9.89 -9.66
N VAL A 648 23.98 -10.30 -10.72
CA VAL A 648 24.36 -9.43 -11.83
C VAL A 648 23.43 -9.81 -12.99
N LEU A 649 22.61 -8.85 -13.43
CA LEU A 649 21.57 -8.88 -14.48
C LEU A 649 20.13 -8.72 -13.96
N PHE A 650 19.83 -7.51 -13.46
CA PHE A 650 18.50 -6.94 -13.66
C PHE A 650 18.58 -5.97 -14.84
N ASN A 651 18.05 -6.34 -16.01
CA ASN A 651 17.81 -5.35 -17.07
C ASN A 651 16.63 -5.73 -17.98
N ARG A 652 15.44 -5.18 -17.68
CA ARG A 652 14.51 -4.57 -18.64
C ARG A 652 13.26 -4.08 -17.92
N PHE A 653 13.23 -2.79 -17.56
CA PHE A 653 12.16 -1.81 -17.87
C PHE A 653 12.50 -0.43 -17.22
N LEU A 654 13.47 0.28 -17.85
CA LEU A 654 13.62 1.74 -18.14
C LEU A 654 13.52 2.83 -17.02
N PRO A 655 14.05 4.07 -17.23
CA PRO A 655 15.29 4.53 -17.88
C PRO A 655 16.12 5.54 -17.02
N LEU A 656 17.36 5.86 -17.47
CA LEU A 656 18.20 7.07 -17.23
C LEU A 656 19.63 6.80 -16.69
N ASP A 657 20.57 6.88 -17.64
CA ASP A 657 21.96 7.38 -17.66
C ASP A 657 22.79 7.39 -16.37
N PHE A 658 23.93 6.69 -16.38
CA PHE A 658 25.27 7.25 -16.10
C PHE A 658 26.38 6.21 -16.43
N ASP A 659 27.41 6.67 -17.14
CA ASP A 659 28.64 5.96 -17.53
C ASP A 659 29.59 5.71 -16.34
N ILE A 660 30.44 4.66 -16.43
CA ILE A 660 31.93 4.68 -16.30
C ILE A 660 32.50 3.27 -16.02
N GLU A 661 33.21 2.78 -17.04
CA GLU A 661 34.52 2.09 -17.11
C GLU A 661 34.97 0.97 -16.13
N GLU A 662 35.40 -0.13 -16.78
CA GLU A 662 36.57 -0.99 -16.52
C GLU A 662 36.74 -1.68 -15.15
N PHE A 663 36.66 -3.02 -15.12
CA PHE A 663 37.81 -3.89 -14.81
C PHE A 663 37.45 -5.38 -15.07
N GLU A 664 38.37 -6.06 -15.75
CA GLU A 664 38.28 -7.41 -16.31
C GLU A 664 39.02 -8.44 -15.40
N VAL A 665 38.85 -9.76 -15.70
CA VAL A 665 39.71 -10.94 -15.36
C VAL A 665 39.36 -11.76 -14.10
N VAL A 666 39.41 -13.12 -14.02
CA VAL A 666 39.37 -14.36 -14.86
C VAL A 666 39.11 -15.50 -13.83
N PRO A 667 38.39 -16.61 -14.16
CA PRO A 667 38.02 -17.64 -13.18
C PRO A 667 38.97 -18.86 -13.14
N GLY A 668 39.22 -19.39 -11.93
CA GLY A 668 39.61 -20.79 -11.71
C GLY A 668 40.83 -20.99 -10.80
N GLU A 669 40.62 -21.60 -9.63
CA GLU A 669 41.38 -22.76 -9.14
C GLU A 669 40.85 -23.26 -7.79
N SER A 670 40.83 -24.57 -7.63
CA SER A 670 40.46 -25.30 -6.42
C SER A 670 41.55 -25.20 -5.34
N MET A 671 41.20 -24.78 -4.12
CA MET A 671 42.09 -24.93 -2.97
C MET A 671 41.40 -25.58 -1.78
N SER A 672 42.03 -26.66 -1.34
CA SER A 672 41.72 -27.54 -0.23
C SER A 672 42.62 -27.18 0.97
N THR A 673 42.04 -26.66 2.06
CA THR A 673 42.29 -26.99 3.49
C THR A 673 41.93 -25.81 4.43
N PRO A 674 41.49 -26.06 5.69
CA PRO A 674 40.94 -25.03 6.58
C PRO A 674 41.93 -24.04 7.22
N ALA A 675 43.20 -24.02 6.79
CA ALA A 675 44.26 -23.24 7.44
C ALA A 675 44.53 -21.86 6.80
N GLU A 676 43.99 -21.57 5.61
CA GLU A 676 44.18 -20.29 4.91
C GLU A 676 43.00 -19.31 5.06
N ILE A 677 41.87 -19.73 5.64
CA ILE A 677 40.73 -18.85 5.98
C ILE A 677 41.03 -17.95 7.20
N ALA A 678 42.04 -18.31 8.01
CA ALA A 678 42.39 -17.57 9.22
C ALA A 678 43.19 -16.26 8.97
N THR A 679 43.53 -15.93 7.72
CA THR A 679 44.30 -14.71 7.40
C THR A 679 43.47 -13.62 6.70
N SER A 680 42.22 -13.93 6.29
CA SER A 680 41.29 -12.95 5.70
C SER A 680 40.29 -12.34 6.72
N LEU A 681 40.32 -12.75 7.99
CA LEU A 681 39.52 -12.16 9.08
C LEU A 681 40.32 -11.20 9.98
N ARG A 682 41.28 -10.47 9.40
CA ARG A 682 41.99 -9.36 10.06
C ARG A 682 41.75 -7.98 9.45
N TRP A 683 40.77 -7.85 8.55
CA TRP A 683 40.42 -6.59 7.88
C TRP A 683 38.94 -6.17 8.07
N ILE A 684 38.30 -6.59 9.15
CA ILE A 684 37.04 -5.99 9.66
C ILE A 684 37.19 -5.73 11.16
N SER A 685 38.13 -4.84 11.49
CA SER A 685 38.32 -4.24 12.83
C SER A 685 38.56 -2.73 12.72
N ILE A 686 38.17 -2.13 11.59
CA ILE A 686 38.18 -0.68 11.35
C ILE A 686 36.82 -0.33 10.77
N LEU A 687 35.76 -0.40 11.59
CA LEU A 687 34.43 0.18 11.36
C LEU A 687 33.51 -0.08 12.58
N SER A 688 34.06 0.09 13.81
CA SER A 688 33.26 0.06 15.04
C SER A 688 33.57 1.23 15.99
N ASP A 689 34.13 2.33 15.47
CA ASP A 689 34.43 3.54 16.26
C ASP A 689 33.68 4.81 15.79
N GLU A 690 32.70 4.70 14.87
CA GLU A 690 31.92 5.86 14.39
C GLU A 690 30.39 5.77 14.57
N VAL A 691 29.89 4.86 15.43
CA VAL A 691 28.45 4.84 15.83
C VAL A 691 28.31 5.01 17.34
N ARG A 692 29.12 5.89 17.91
CA ARG A 692 29.05 6.29 19.32
C ARG A 692 29.08 7.82 19.50
N CYS A 693 28.22 8.51 18.76
CA CYS A 693 27.74 9.86 19.08
C CYS A 693 26.23 9.90 18.78
N ASP A 694 25.47 10.56 19.66
CA ASP A 694 24.01 10.82 19.60
C ASP A 694 23.04 9.91 20.38
N LEU A 695 23.48 9.42 21.55
CA LEU A 695 22.56 9.13 22.67
C LEU A 695 23.19 9.59 24.00
N ALA A 696 23.47 10.90 24.09
CA ALA A 696 23.93 11.56 25.30
C ALA A 696 23.38 12.99 25.41
N ALA A 697 22.07 13.18 25.30
CA ALA A 697 21.42 14.43 25.73
C ALA A 697 19.90 14.23 25.91
N THR A 698 19.47 13.60 27.01
CA THR A 698 18.19 13.88 27.74
C THR A 698 17.89 12.81 28.80
N THR A 699 18.71 12.74 29.85
CA THR A 699 18.26 12.33 31.19
C THR A 699 19.10 13.04 32.25
N GLY A 700 18.89 14.34 32.41
CA GLY A 700 19.29 15.05 33.62
C GLY A 700 18.27 14.78 34.71
N ARG A 701 18.65 13.99 35.72
CA ARG A 701 17.97 13.94 37.01
C ARG A 701 18.42 15.14 37.85
N SER A 702 17.46 15.88 38.38
CA SER A 702 17.46 16.36 39.76
C SER A 702 16.12 16.01 40.37
#